data_AF-A0A2H5Q9S6-F1
#
_entry.id   AF-A0A2H5Q9S6-F1
#
_cell.length_a   1.000
_cell.length_b   1.000
_cell.length_c   1.000
_cell.angle_alpha   90.00
_cell.angle_beta   90.00
_cell.angle_gamma   90.00
#
_symmetry.space_group_name_H-M   'P 1'
#
loop_
_entity.id
_entity.type
_entity.pdbx_description
1 polymer ?
#
loop_
_entity_poly.entity_id
_entity_poly.type
_entity_poly.pdbx_seq_one_letter_code
_entity_poly.pdbx_strand_id
1 'polypeptide(L)'
;MLYWRALVAGFLLFTWGGLGVSGVSVTNKLPPCEFPAIYNFGDSNSDTGGISAAFEPIRVPYGEGFFHKPAGRDSDGRLIIDFIAESVKLPYLSSYLNSLGTNFRHGANFATGGSTIGKPNETIYEYGISPFFLGMQITQFNQFKARTKELYDEAKIASDRDKLPRQEDFAKALYTFDIGQNDLSVGFRKMSFDQLRVALPNIVNQLASAVQNIYQQGGRAFWIHNTGPIGCLPTNFFYNHNPPPGYLDDHGCVKDQNNMAVEFNRQLKERVIKLRTELPEAAVTYVDVYATKYDLIGNAKTLGYADPFKVCCGYHENYDHVWCGNKATINNTEVYGASCKDPSKSISWDGVHYTQAANQWVANHTLYGSLTDPPIPITQACHRQALVAGFLLFTWGGLGVSGVTNKLPPCEFPAIYNFGDSNSDTGGISAAFEPIRAPHGEGFFHKPAGRDSDGRLIIDFIAESVKLPYLSAYLNSLGTNFRHGANFATGGSTIGKPNETIYEYGISPFFLGMQITQFNQFKARTKELYDEAIPDIVNQLASAVQNIYQQGGRAFWIHNTGPIGCLPTNFFYNHNPPPGFLDEHGCVKDQNNMAVEFNRQLKERVIKLRTELPEAAITYVDVYGTKYELISNAKTLGYADPFKVCCGYHENYDHVWCGNKATINNTEVYGASCKDPSKSISWDGVHYTQAANQWVANHTLYGSLTDPPIPITQASFENS
;
A
#
# COMPACT_ATOMS: atom_id res chain seq x y z
N MET A 1 88.48 41.70 9.86
CA MET A 1 88.48 42.56 8.66
C MET A 1 87.68 41.87 7.57
N LEU A 2 87.00 42.65 6.69
CA LEU A 2 86.63 42.44 5.27
C LEU A 2 86.45 41.01 4.66
N TYR A 3 85.57 40.77 3.67
CA TYR A 3 84.30 41.38 3.21
C TYR A 3 83.75 40.51 2.03
N TRP A 4 82.42 40.42 1.86
CA TRP A 4 81.71 40.05 0.60
C TRP A 4 81.75 38.61 0.04
N ARG A 5 81.32 38.43 -1.24
CA ARG A 5 80.52 37.30 -1.77
C ARG A 5 81.09 36.62 -3.05
N ALA A 6 80.42 35.52 -3.46
CA ALA A 6 80.30 34.89 -4.80
C ALA A 6 81.33 33.79 -5.21
N LEU A 7 81.00 32.77 -6.04
CA LEU A 7 79.71 32.14 -6.49
C LEU A 7 79.99 30.77 -7.19
N VAL A 8 78.98 29.88 -7.23
CA VAL A 8 78.78 28.70 -8.14
C VAL A 8 79.89 27.62 -8.27
N ALA A 9 79.58 26.37 -7.88
CA ALA A 9 79.55 25.16 -8.76
C ALA A 9 79.40 23.83 -7.97
N GLY A 10 78.78 22.80 -8.58
CA GLY A 10 78.97 21.38 -8.22
C GLY A 10 77.92 20.73 -7.29
N PHE A 11 77.25 19.70 -7.80
CA PHE A 11 76.47 18.73 -7.01
C PHE A 11 77.39 17.67 -6.38
N LEU A 12 77.04 17.14 -5.20
CA LEU A 12 76.51 15.76 -5.07
C LEU A 12 76.15 15.37 -3.62
N LEU A 13 75.19 14.44 -3.51
CA LEU A 13 74.91 13.55 -2.37
C LEU A 13 74.70 14.16 -0.97
N PHE A 14 73.44 14.21 -0.53
CA PHE A 14 73.08 14.00 0.88
C PHE A 14 71.90 13.03 1.00
N THR A 15 71.81 12.35 2.16
CA THR A 15 71.03 11.12 2.35
C THR A 15 69.55 11.31 2.64
N TRP A 16 68.76 10.29 2.30
CA TRP A 16 67.30 10.30 2.39
C TRP A 16 66.84 10.09 3.85
N GLY A 17 66.56 11.19 4.56
CA GLY A 17 65.98 11.19 5.91
C GLY A 17 64.46 11.06 5.86
N GLY A 18 63.93 9.84 5.98
CA GLY A 18 62.49 9.59 5.93
C GLY A 18 61.74 10.06 7.19
N LEU A 19 61.03 11.20 7.09
CA LEU A 19 60.01 11.59 8.06
C LEU A 19 58.78 10.69 7.90
N GLY A 20 58.69 9.65 8.72
CA GLY A 20 57.55 8.75 8.76
C GLY A 20 56.30 9.43 9.30
N VAL A 21 55.49 10.03 8.42
CA VAL A 21 54.13 10.43 8.75
C VAL A 21 53.32 9.16 8.98
N SER A 22 52.98 8.89 10.23
CA SER A 22 52.09 7.79 10.62
C SER A 22 50.66 8.08 10.15
N GLY A 23 50.38 7.73 8.89
CA GLY A 23 49.06 7.87 8.29
C GLY A 23 48.04 6.99 9.02
N VAL A 24 47.25 7.60 9.91
CA VAL A 24 46.14 6.94 10.58
C VAL A 24 45.09 6.61 9.51
N SER A 25 45.01 5.34 9.14
CA SER A 25 43.96 4.84 8.24
C SER A 25 42.62 4.83 8.98
N VAL A 26 41.97 5.99 9.04
CA VAL A 26 40.61 6.11 9.57
C VAL A 26 39.65 5.54 8.53
N THR A 27 39.36 4.24 8.64
CA THR A 27 38.31 3.57 7.87
C THR A 27 36.93 4.00 8.38
N ASN A 28 36.58 5.26 8.13
CA ASN A 28 35.26 5.84 8.39
C ASN A 28 34.21 5.11 7.55
N LYS A 29 33.69 4.00 8.07
CA LYS A 29 32.42 3.44 7.60
C LYS A 29 31.34 4.48 7.85
N LEU A 30 30.70 4.93 6.77
CA LEU A 30 29.59 5.89 6.86
C LEU A 30 28.48 5.31 7.74
N PRO A 31 27.82 6.11 8.60
CA PRO A 31 26.69 5.63 9.39
C PRO A 31 25.53 5.22 8.47
N PRO A 32 24.68 4.26 8.86
CA PRO A 32 23.48 3.95 8.11
C PRO A 32 22.56 5.18 7.96
N CYS A 33 21.88 5.27 6.83
CA CYS A 33 20.83 6.24 6.53
C CYS A 33 19.51 5.81 7.16
N GLU A 34 18.84 6.74 7.83
CA GLU A 34 17.49 6.54 8.36
C GLU A 34 16.45 7.03 7.33
N PHE A 35 16.07 6.16 6.39
CA PHE A 35 15.02 6.44 5.42
C PHE A 35 13.64 6.35 6.10
N PRO A 36 12.82 7.42 6.13
CA PRO A 36 11.49 7.36 6.72
C PRO A 36 10.44 6.75 5.77
N ALA A 37 10.73 6.74 4.46
CA ALA A 37 9.82 6.30 3.40
C ALA A 37 10.60 5.85 2.14
N ILE A 38 9.95 5.03 1.30
CA ILE A 38 10.40 4.69 -0.06
C ILE A 38 9.33 5.09 -1.08
N TYR A 39 9.75 5.70 -2.20
CA TYR A 39 8.88 5.92 -3.36
C TYR A 39 9.42 5.16 -4.56
N ASN A 40 8.67 4.16 -5.03
CA ASN A 40 9.08 3.25 -6.08
C ASN A 40 8.39 3.54 -7.42
N PHE A 41 9.15 3.45 -8.50
CA PHE A 41 8.74 3.63 -9.89
C PHE A 41 9.25 2.44 -10.69
N GLY A 42 8.45 1.88 -11.59
CA GLY A 42 8.84 0.60 -12.17
C GLY A 42 7.85 -0.10 -13.09
N ASP A 43 8.25 -1.31 -13.52
CA ASP A 43 7.39 -2.31 -14.13
C ASP A 43 7.05 -3.47 -13.16
N SER A 44 6.59 -4.62 -13.69
CA SER A 44 6.19 -5.81 -12.93
C SER A 44 7.29 -6.38 -12.03
N ASN A 45 8.57 -6.11 -12.30
CA ASN A 45 9.67 -6.48 -11.39
C ASN A 45 9.54 -5.81 -10.01
N SER A 46 8.73 -4.73 -9.89
CA SER A 46 8.50 -4.02 -8.64
C SER A 46 7.04 -3.60 -8.37
N ASP A 47 6.04 -4.09 -9.12
CA ASP A 47 4.62 -3.78 -8.87
C ASP A 47 4.11 -4.48 -7.59
N THR A 48 3.53 -3.71 -6.66
CA THR A 48 2.93 -4.22 -5.40
C THR A 48 1.39 -4.18 -5.38
N GLY A 49 0.75 -3.99 -6.54
CA GLY A 49 -0.69 -4.14 -6.76
C GLY A 49 -1.35 -3.10 -7.67
N GLY A 50 -0.57 -2.25 -8.34
CA GLY A 50 -1.07 -1.16 -9.18
C GLY A 50 -1.79 -1.65 -10.42
N ILE A 51 -1.22 -2.61 -11.16
CA ILE A 51 -1.90 -3.19 -12.32
C ILE A 51 -3.15 -3.98 -11.89
N SER A 52 -3.10 -4.64 -10.72
CA SER A 52 -4.21 -5.42 -10.17
C SER A 52 -5.39 -4.57 -9.69
N ALA A 53 -5.13 -3.35 -9.18
CA ALA A 53 -6.18 -2.40 -8.79
C ALA A 53 -6.76 -1.64 -9.99
N ALA A 54 -5.95 -1.39 -11.02
CA ALA A 54 -6.40 -0.71 -12.23
C ALA A 54 -7.16 -1.62 -13.20
N PHE A 55 -6.75 -2.87 -13.36
CA PHE A 55 -7.23 -3.77 -14.40
C PHE A 55 -7.79 -5.08 -13.85
N GLU A 56 -7.34 -6.24 -14.33
CA GLU A 56 -7.71 -7.54 -13.75
C GLU A 56 -6.75 -7.90 -12.61
N PRO A 57 -7.21 -8.58 -11.54
CA PRO A 57 -6.31 -9.03 -10.48
C PRO A 57 -5.34 -10.08 -11.01
N ILE A 58 -4.09 -9.99 -10.57
CA ILE A 58 -3.19 -11.15 -10.49
C ILE A 58 -3.89 -12.20 -9.60
N ARG A 59 -3.95 -13.45 -10.08
CA ARG A 59 -4.81 -14.52 -9.53
C ARG A 59 -3.97 -15.59 -8.82
N VAL A 60 -4.61 -16.57 -8.17
CA VAL A 60 -3.89 -17.77 -7.72
C VAL A 60 -3.27 -18.50 -8.93
N PRO A 61 -2.05 -19.09 -8.82
CA PRO A 61 -1.26 -19.31 -7.60
C PRO A 61 -0.23 -18.20 -7.25
N TYR A 62 -0.26 -17.04 -7.89
CA TYR A 62 0.64 -15.94 -7.52
C TYR A 62 0.50 -15.58 -6.03
N GLY A 63 1.61 -15.28 -5.36
CA GLY A 63 1.68 -15.02 -3.92
C GLY A 63 1.65 -16.25 -2.98
N GLU A 64 1.51 -17.48 -3.49
CA GLU A 64 1.38 -18.69 -2.66
C GLU A 64 2.57 -18.96 -1.70
N GLY A 65 3.79 -18.61 -2.11
CA GLY A 65 5.06 -18.89 -1.42
C GLY A 65 5.39 -17.94 -0.27
N PHE A 66 4.57 -16.92 -0.01
CA PHE A 66 4.78 -16.00 1.13
C PHE A 66 3.51 -15.31 1.64
N PHE A 67 2.72 -14.73 0.74
CA PHE A 67 1.47 -14.06 1.11
C PHE A 67 0.33 -15.07 1.31
N HIS A 68 0.51 -16.29 0.79
CA HIS A 68 -0.44 -17.42 0.79
C HIS A 68 -1.81 -17.09 0.13
N LYS A 69 -1.88 -15.94 -0.55
CA LYS A 69 -2.95 -15.47 -1.44
C LYS A 69 -2.36 -14.48 -2.46
N PRO A 70 -3.06 -14.15 -3.55
CA PRO A 70 -2.59 -13.15 -4.50
C PRO A 70 -2.44 -11.77 -3.84
N ALA A 71 -1.25 -11.20 -3.94
CA ALA A 71 -0.87 -9.93 -3.32
C ALA A 71 -0.47 -8.86 -4.36
N GLY A 72 -1.02 -8.96 -5.57
CA GLY A 72 -0.82 -7.98 -6.64
C GLY A 72 0.63 -7.88 -7.16
N ARG A 73 1.40 -8.97 -7.06
CA ARG A 73 2.82 -9.07 -7.45
C ARG A 73 2.99 -10.22 -8.43
N ASP A 74 3.77 -10.02 -9.48
CA ASP A 74 4.05 -11.04 -10.51
C ASP A 74 5.12 -12.06 -10.04
N SER A 75 4.86 -12.75 -8.92
CA SER A 75 5.74 -13.76 -8.33
C SER A 75 4.96 -14.73 -7.41
N ASP A 76 5.58 -15.81 -6.95
CA ASP A 76 5.05 -16.62 -5.85
C ASP A 76 5.11 -15.89 -4.49
N GLY A 77 5.82 -14.76 -4.38
CA GLY A 77 5.92 -14.02 -3.14
C GLY A 77 6.48 -12.61 -3.31
N ARG A 78 7.45 -12.26 -2.46
CA ARG A 78 8.07 -10.93 -2.43
C ARG A 78 8.89 -10.61 -3.69
N LEU A 79 8.82 -9.34 -4.10
CA LEU A 79 9.65 -8.75 -5.14
C LEU A 79 10.91 -8.11 -4.54
N ILE A 80 11.86 -7.69 -5.39
CA ILE A 80 13.11 -7.03 -4.94
C ILE A 80 12.80 -5.77 -4.10
N ILE A 81 11.73 -5.04 -4.42
CA ILE A 81 11.28 -3.86 -3.65
C ILE A 81 10.78 -4.19 -2.23
N ASP A 82 10.22 -5.38 -2.01
CA ASP A 82 9.81 -5.82 -0.66
C ASP A 82 11.06 -6.13 0.20
N PHE A 83 12.09 -6.75 -0.38
CA PHE A 83 13.38 -6.97 0.29
C PHE A 83 14.16 -5.66 0.52
N ILE A 84 14.01 -4.67 -0.36
CA ILE A 84 14.51 -3.30 -0.13
C ILE A 84 13.85 -2.72 1.13
N ALA A 85 12.52 -2.80 1.25
CA ALA A 85 11.79 -2.30 2.43
C ALA A 85 12.24 -3.00 3.72
N GLU A 86 12.38 -4.33 3.71
CA GLU A 86 12.95 -5.10 4.83
C GLU A 86 14.35 -4.61 5.22
N SER A 87 15.24 -4.37 4.24
CA SER A 87 16.63 -3.96 4.48
C SER A 87 16.77 -2.59 5.15
N VAL A 88 15.82 -1.68 4.91
CA VAL A 88 15.75 -0.36 5.55
C VAL A 88 14.73 -0.30 6.70
N LYS A 89 14.14 -1.45 7.09
CA LYS A 89 13.19 -1.62 8.21
C LYS A 89 11.87 -0.84 8.05
N LEU A 90 11.37 -0.76 6.83
CA LEU A 90 10.07 -0.17 6.49
C LEU A 90 9.05 -1.26 6.11
N PRO A 91 7.74 -1.01 6.27
CA PRO A 91 6.70 -1.94 5.81
C PRO A 91 6.66 -2.02 4.27
N TYR A 92 6.11 -3.11 3.74
CA TYR A 92 5.89 -3.27 2.30
C TYR A 92 5.02 -2.15 1.72
N LEU A 93 5.35 -1.69 0.51
CA LEU A 93 4.76 -0.48 -0.06
C LEU A 93 3.33 -0.72 -0.56
N SER A 94 2.40 0.12 -0.10
CA SER A 94 1.07 0.27 -0.69
C SER A 94 1.20 0.80 -2.13
N SER A 95 0.50 0.18 -3.08
CA SER A 95 0.39 0.75 -4.43
C SER A 95 -0.48 2.01 -4.41
N TYR A 96 -0.06 3.04 -5.17
CA TYR A 96 -0.76 4.31 -5.31
C TYR A 96 -2.17 4.16 -5.92
N LEU A 97 -2.39 3.21 -6.83
CA LEU A 97 -3.69 3.01 -7.47
C LEU A 97 -4.67 2.17 -6.62
N ASN A 98 -4.21 1.62 -5.49
CA ASN A 98 -5.06 0.87 -4.56
C ASN A 98 -5.60 1.79 -3.46
N SER A 99 -6.93 1.88 -3.34
CA SER A 99 -7.63 2.73 -2.38
C SER A 99 -8.15 2.01 -1.13
N LEU A 100 -8.02 0.67 -1.06
CA LEU A 100 -8.59 -0.13 0.02
C LEU A 100 -7.55 -0.62 1.01
N GLY A 101 -7.57 -0.02 2.20
CA GLY A 101 -6.74 -0.42 3.35
C GLY A 101 -5.28 0.03 3.27
N THR A 102 -4.93 0.88 2.31
CA THR A 102 -3.56 1.38 2.12
C THR A 102 -3.10 2.28 3.27
N ASN A 103 -1.78 2.30 3.45
CA ASN A 103 -1.07 3.17 4.37
C ASN A 103 0.19 3.69 3.67
N PHE A 104 0.27 5.01 3.52
CA PHE A 104 1.34 5.68 2.78
C PHE A 104 2.33 6.41 3.70
N ARG A 105 2.23 6.23 5.02
CA ARG A 105 3.11 6.87 6.01
C ARG A 105 4.60 6.64 5.74
N HIS A 106 4.94 5.47 5.21
CA HIS A 106 6.29 5.05 4.85
C HIS A 106 6.51 4.99 3.34
N GLY A 107 5.73 5.78 2.60
CA GLY A 107 5.86 5.94 1.14
C GLY A 107 4.85 5.13 0.34
N ALA A 108 5.06 5.07 -0.98
CA ALA A 108 4.10 4.57 -1.94
C ALA A 108 4.79 3.96 -3.18
N ASN A 109 4.10 3.04 -3.85
CA ASN A 109 4.57 2.44 -5.10
C ASN A 109 3.73 2.87 -6.30
N PHE A 110 4.38 3.40 -7.33
CA PHE A 110 3.78 3.83 -8.59
C PHE A 110 4.08 2.88 -9.77
N ALA A 111 4.90 1.84 -9.54
CA ALA A 111 5.16 0.81 -10.54
C ALA A 111 3.88 0.07 -10.94
N THR A 112 3.77 -0.33 -12.21
CA THR A 112 2.69 -1.22 -12.67
C THR A 112 3.19 -2.27 -13.67
N GLY A 113 2.66 -3.49 -13.61
CA GLY A 113 3.02 -4.56 -14.53
C GLY A 113 2.89 -4.16 -16.01
N GLY A 114 3.93 -4.42 -16.80
CA GLY A 114 3.99 -4.04 -18.23
C GLY A 114 4.31 -2.57 -18.53
N SER A 115 4.70 -1.73 -17.55
CA SER A 115 5.09 -0.34 -17.80
C SER A 115 6.39 -0.19 -18.60
N THR A 116 6.40 0.79 -19.51
CA THR A 116 7.58 1.26 -20.26
C THR A 116 8.11 2.59 -19.73
N ILE A 117 9.36 2.93 -20.05
CA ILE A 117 9.92 4.28 -19.87
C ILE A 117 9.31 5.22 -20.91
N GLY A 118 9.30 4.81 -22.18
CA GLY A 118 8.68 5.54 -23.28
C GLY A 118 7.15 5.51 -23.24
N LYS A 119 6.51 6.55 -23.79
CA LYS A 119 5.06 6.63 -23.94
C LYS A 119 4.55 5.53 -24.91
N PRO A 120 3.60 4.66 -24.51
CA PRO A 120 3.12 3.55 -25.34
C PRO A 120 2.19 4.04 -26.46
N ASN A 121 2.15 3.27 -27.56
CA ASN A 121 1.30 3.49 -28.72
C ASN A 121 0.37 2.28 -29.00
N GLU A 122 0.10 1.48 -27.97
CA GLU A 122 -0.71 0.28 -28.02
C GLU A 122 -1.48 0.14 -26.70
N THR A 123 -2.51 -0.70 -26.68
CA THR A 123 -3.31 -0.92 -25.47
C THR A 123 -2.79 -2.10 -24.65
N ILE A 124 -3.01 -2.06 -23.34
CA ILE A 124 -2.84 -3.21 -22.44
C ILE A 124 -3.61 -4.46 -22.93
N TYR A 125 -4.67 -4.23 -23.71
CA TYR A 125 -5.56 -5.24 -24.27
C TYR A 125 -5.06 -5.96 -25.52
N GLU A 126 -3.95 -5.48 -26.10
CA GLU A 126 -3.32 -6.03 -27.30
C GLU A 126 -2.09 -6.86 -26.93
N TYR A 127 -1.18 -6.29 -26.11
CA TYR A 127 0.12 -6.90 -25.76
C TYR A 127 0.52 -6.74 -24.27
N GLY A 128 -0.41 -6.40 -23.37
CA GLY A 128 -0.15 -6.29 -21.94
C GLY A 128 0.66 -5.06 -21.50
N ILE A 129 1.00 -4.15 -22.42
CA ILE A 129 1.74 -2.92 -22.08
C ILE A 129 0.85 -1.95 -21.31
N SER A 130 1.31 -1.54 -20.13
CA SER A 130 0.55 -0.67 -19.24
C SER A 130 0.45 0.75 -19.79
N PRO A 131 -0.72 1.40 -19.69
CA PRO A 131 -0.82 2.82 -20.01
C PRO A 131 -0.06 3.68 -18.99
N PHE A 132 0.28 3.17 -17.80
CA PHE A 132 1.03 3.89 -16.77
C PHE A 132 2.55 3.80 -17.00
N PHE A 133 3.00 4.29 -18.14
CA PHE A 133 4.43 4.46 -18.43
C PHE A 133 5.08 5.46 -17.46
N LEU A 134 6.41 5.48 -17.38
CA LEU A 134 7.16 6.22 -16.35
C LEU A 134 6.73 7.69 -16.21
N GLY A 135 6.45 8.37 -17.33
CA GLY A 135 5.96 9.76 -17.31
C GLY A 135 4.66 9.93 -16.53
N MET A 136 3.73 8.98 -16.59
CA MET A 136 2.52 9.02 -15.77
C MET A 136 2.78 8.66 -14.32
N GLN A 137 3.68 7.72 -14.03
CA GLN A 137 4.05 7.41 -12.64
C GLN A 137 4.63 8.66 -11.94
N ILE A 138 5.37 9.49 -12.67
CA ILE A 138 5.83 10.81 -12.20
C ILE A 138 4.66 11.81 -12.02
N THR A 139 3.71 11.88 -12.95
CA THR A 139 2.48 12.69 -12.78
C THR A 139 1.68 12.27 -11.53
N GLN A 140 1.49 10.97 -11.34
CA GLN A 140 0.83 10.38 -10.17
C GLN A 140 1.58 10.73 -8.88
N PHE A 141 2.91 10.63 -8.83
CA PHE A 141 3.71 11.05 -7.67
C PHE A 141 3.59 12.56 -7.38
N ASN A 142 3.62 13.41 -8.41
CA ASN A 142 3.45 14.86 -8.26
C ASN A 142 2.09 15.19 -7.63
N GLN A 143 1.02 14.57 -8.14
CA GLN A 143 -0.33 14.69 -7.62
C GLN A 143 -0.46 14.14 -6.19
N PHE A 144 0.07 12.95 -5.94
CA PHE A 144 0.10 12.29 -4.64
C PHE A 144 0.75 13.19 -3.58
N LYS A 145 1.92 13.74 -3.87
CA LYS A 145 2.64 14.65 -2.96
C LYS A 145 1.83 15.92 -2.68
N ALA A 146 1.26 16.54 -3.73
CA ALA A 146 0.46 17.75 -3.61
C ALA A 146 -0.81 17.51 -2.77
N ARG A 147 -1.61 16.48 -3.10
CA ARG A 147 -2.85 16.16 -2.36
C ARG A 147 -2.57 15.65 -0.95
N THR A 148 -1.45 14.96 -0.72
CA THR A 148 -1.00 14.62 0.65
C THR A 148 -0.82 15.88 1.50
N LYS A 149 -0.22 16.96 0.95
CA LYS A 149 -0.11 18.22 1.69
C LYS A 149 -1.48 18.79 2.05
N GLU A 150 -2.38 18.88 1.07
CA GLU A 150 -3.74 19.40 1.31
C GLU A 150 -4.45 18.61 2.42
N LEU A 151 -4.44 17.27 2.34
CA LEU A 151 -5.05 16.41 3.35
C LEU A 151 -4.41 16.55 4.74
N TYR A 152 -3.08 16.73 4.81
CA TYR A 152 -2.37 16.91 6.07
C TYR A 152 -2.70 18.27 6.72
N ASP A 153 -2.98 19.30 5.93
CA ASP A 153 -3.47 20.61 6.39
C ASP A 153 -4.98 20.54 6.75
N GLU A 154 -5.80 19.83 5.96
CA GLU A 154 -7.26 19.65 6.13
C GLU A 154 -7.64 18.78 7.36
N ALA A 155 -6.76 17.86 7.78
CA ALA A 155 -7.03 16.86 8.84
C ALA A 155 -7.34 17.47 10.22
N LYS A 156 -8.43 17.00 10.84
CA LYS A 156 -8.94 17.54 12.12
C LYS A 156 -8.55 16.70 13.34
N ILE A 157 -8.32 15.40 13.18
CA ILE A 157 -7.86 14.50 14.24
C ILE A 157 -6.50 13.88 13.86
N ALA A 158 -5.75 13.39 14.85
CA ALA A 158 -4.39 12.89 14.63
C ALA A 158 -4.36 11.65 13.73
N SER A 159 -5.31 10.73 13.92
CA SER A 159 -5.45 9.47 13.16
C SER A 159 -5.54 9.65 11.65
N ASP A 160 -6.07 10.77 11.18
CA ASP A 160 -6.19 11.08 9.75
C ASP A 160 -4.80 11.33 9.12
N ARG A 161 -3.83 11.81 9.93
CA ARG A 161 -2.44 12.08 9.53
C ARG A 161 -1.53 10.87 9.66
N ASP A 162 -1.92 9.86 10.44
CA ASP A 162 -1.05 8.70 10.73
C ASP A 162 -0.83 7.79 9.52
N LYS A 163 -1.77 7.77 8.55
CA LYS A 163 -1.63 7.06 7.28
C LYS A 163 -1.03 7.89 6.13
N LEU A 164 -0.84 9.19 6.35
CA LEU A 164 -0.31 10.13 5.34
C LEU A 164 1.21 10.30 5.48
N PRO A 165 1.96 10.44 4.36
CA PRO A 165 3.34 10.89 4.42
C PRO A 165 3.47 12.26 5.07
N ARG A 166 4.51 12.44 5.88
CA ARG A 166 4.90 13.77 6.39
C ARG A 166 5.66 14.54 5.31
N GLN A 167 5.50 15.86 5.28
CA GLN A 167 6.06 16.70 4.21
C GLN A 167 7.60 16.73 4.22
N GLU A 168 8.20 16.65 5.41
CA GLU A 168 9.64 16.57 5.63
C GLU A 168 10.25 15.19 5.34
N ASP A 169 9.44 14.15 5.12
CA ASP A 169 9.94 12.80 4.81
C ASP A 169 10.28 12.65 3.33
N PHE A 170 9.58 13.33 2.41
CA PHE A 170 9.90 13.31 0.97
C PHE A 170 11.37 13.69 0.71
N ALA A 171 11.89 14.71 1.40
CA ALA A 171 13.28 15.16 1.24
C ALA A 171 14.33 14.18 1.81
N LYS A 172 13.91 13.16 2.54
CA LYS A 172 14.74 12.12 3.18
C LYS A 172 14.47 10.72 2.61
N ALA A 173 13.44 10.56 1.78
CA ALA A 173 12.98 9.28 1.27
C ALA A 173 13.97 8.68 0.26
N LEU A 174 13.93 7.35 0.14
CA LEU A 174 14.61 6.61 -0.91
C LEU A 174 13.72 6.57 -2.16
N TYR A 175 14.29 6.86 -3.33
CA TYR A 175 13.59 6.84 -4.61
C TYR A 175 14.15 5.72 -5.49
N THR A 176 13.36 4.66 -5.69
CA THR A 176 13.78 3.44 -6.41
C THR A 176 13.20 3.39 -7.81
N PHE A 177 14.00 2.91 -8.77
CA PHE A 177 13.60 2.72 -10.17
C PHE A 177 14.03 1.32 -10.66
N ASP A 178 13.08 0.49 -11.10
CA ASP A 178 13.33 -0.79 -11.80
C ASP A 178 12.39 -0.87 -13.03
N ILE A 179 12.89 -0.44 -14.19
CA ILE A 179 12.13 -0.29 -15.43
C ILE A 179 13.03 -0.28 -16.68
N GLY A 180 12.48 -0.71 -17.81
CA GLY A 180 13.11 -0.64 -19.13
C GLY A 180 13.11 -1.97 -19.89
N GLN A 181 12.79 -3.07 -19.21
CA GLN A 181 12.67 -4.40 -19.83
C GLN A 181 11.57 -4.41 -20.90
N ASN A 182 10.45 -3.73 -20.64
CA ASN A 182 9.34 -3.63 -21.58
C ASN A 182 9.68 -2.78 -22.82
N ASP A 183 10.47 -1.72 -22.68
CA ASP A 183 10.91 -0.90 -23.83
C ASP A 183 11.76 -1.73 -24.82
N LEU A 184 12.60 -2.64 -24.31
CA LEU A 184 13.33 -3.59 -25.14
C LEU A 184 12.41 -4.64 -25.78
N SER A 185 11.45 -5.19 -25.02
CA SER A 185 10.45 -6.15 -25.52
C SER A 185 9.58 -5.57 -26.66
N VAL A 186 9.05 -4.36 -26.47
CA VAL A 186 8.33 -3.60 -27.51
C VAL A 186 9.26 -3.30 -28.69
N GLY A 187 10.52 -2.94 -28.41
CA GLY A 187 11.56 -2.74 -29.41
C GLY A 187 11.77 -3.97 -30.31
N PHE A 188 12.01 -5.14 -29.73
CA PHE A 188 12.24 -6.38 -30.48
C PHE A 188 11.02 -6.81 -31.31
N ARG A 189 9.81 -6.45 -30.89
CA ARG A 189 8.55 -6.74 -31.62
C ARG A 189 8.25 -5.74 -32.74
N LYS A 190 8.67 -4.47 -32.62
CA LYS A 190 8.30 -3.38 -33.55
C LYS A 190 9.46 -2.81 -34.39
N MET A 191 10.72 -3.16 -34.10
CA MET A 191 11.91 -2.52 -34.68
C MET A 191 13.03 -3.53 -34.99
N SER A 192 13.92 -3.18 -35.93
CA SER A 192 15.22 -3.86 -36.02
C SER A 192 16.13 -3.47 -34.85
N PHE A 193 17.14 -4.28 -34.54
CA PHE A 193 18.11 -3.96 -33.48
C PHE A 193 18.82 -2.62 -33.71
N ASP A 194 19.07 -2.22 -34.96
CA ASP A 194 19.69 -0.93 -35.28
C ASP A 194 18.73 0.25 -35.05
N GLN A 195 17.46 0.10 -35.43
CA GLN A 195 16.41 1.10 -35.14
C GLN A 195 16.23 1.27 -33.62
N LEU A 196 16.18 0.16 -32.88
CA LEU A 196 16.10 0.18 -31.42
C LEU A 196 17.33 0.85 -30.80
N ARG A 197 18.55 0.57 -31.30
CA ARG A 197 19.79 1.20 -30.82
C ARG A 197 19.80 2.72 -31.02
N VAL A 198 19.19 3.22 -32.10
CA VAL A 198 18.96 4.66 -32.33
C VAL A 198 17.91 5.24 -31.38
N ALA A 199 16.95 4.45 -30.90
CA ALA A 199 15.93 4.89 -29.94
C ALA A 199 16.41 4.93 -28.48
N LEU A 200 17.36 4.07 -28.06
CA LEU A 200 17.83 3.96 -26.67
C LEU A 200 18.22 5.31 -26.02
N PRO A 201 18.93 6.25 -26.69
CA PRO A 201 19.29 7.53 -26.08
C PRO A 201 18.07 8.38 -25.68
N ASN A 202 16.97 8.28 -26.42
CA ASN A 202 15.73 8.99 -26.09
C ASN A 202 14.98 8.33 -24.93
N ILE A 203 15.04 6.99 -24.84
CA ILE A 203 14.46 6.22 -23.72
C ILE A 203 15.21 6.54 -22.42
N VAL A 204 16.54 6.43 -22.44
CA VAL A 204 17.41 6.74 -21.28
C VAL A 204 17.27 8.20 -20.82
N ASN A 205 17.08 9.16 -21.74
CA ASN A 205 16.84 10.55 -21.36
C ASN A 205 15.44 10.81 -20.77
N GLN A 206 14.41 10.01 -21.10
CA GLN A 206 13.10 10.10 -20.43
C GLN A 206 13.19 9.64 -18.97
N LEU A 207 13.94 8.57 -18.67
CA LEU A 207 14.24 8.16 -17.29
C LEU A 207 15.01 9.25 -16.55
N ALA A 208 15.99 9.90 -17.19
CA ALA A 208 16.71 11.01 -16.59
C ALA A 208 15.81 12.21 -16.27
N SER A 209 14.87 12.56 -17.16
CA SER A 209 13.87 13.61 -16.92
C SER A 209 12.95 13.27 -15.74
N ALA A 210 12.60 11.99 -15.55
CA ALA A 210 11.84 11.52 -14.39
C ALA A 210 12.59 11.75 -13.07
N VAL A 211 13.88 11.37 -13.02
CA VAL A 211 14.75 11.62 -11.85
C VAL A 211 14.92 13.12 -11.58
N GLN A 212 15.13 13.94 -12.62
CA GLN A 212 15.21 15.39 -12.52
C GLN A 212 13.91 16.02 -11.98
N ASN A 213 12.74 15.50 -12.38
CA ASN A 213 11.44 15.98 -11.87
C ASN A 213 11.26 15.68 -10.37
N ILE A 214 11.58 14.46 -9.93
CA ILE A 214 11.55 14.12 -8.49
C ILE A 214 12.55 14.98 -7.70
N TYR A 215 13.72 15.30 -8.26
CA TYR A 215 14.67 16.20 -7.63
C TYR A 215 14.12 17.63 -7.46
N GLN A 216 13.40 18.15 -8.47
CA GLN A 216 12.66 19.42 -8.37
C GLN A 216 11.54 19.34 -7.32
N GLN A 217 10.94 18.17 -7.12
CA GLN A 217 10.06 17.89 -5.98
C GLN A 217 10.77 17.68 -4.64
N GLY A 218 12.08 17.91 -4.56
CA GLY A 218 12.83 17.84 -3.31
C GLY A 218 13.32 16.44 -2.94
N GLY A 219 13.20 15.43 -3.81
CA GLY A 219 13.81 14.11 -3.59
C GLY A 219 15.33 14.16 -3.68
N ARG A 220 16.05 13.37 -2.85
CA ARG A 220 17.50 13.54 -2.63
C ARG A 220 18.35 12.25 -2.59
N ALA A 221 17.73 11.07 -2.57
CA ALA A 221 18.44 9.79 -2.58
C ALA A 221 17.81 8.84 -3.62
N PHE A 222 18.56 8.49 -4.65
CA PHE A 222 18.07 7.73 -5.81
C PHE A 222 18.83 6.41 -5.97
N TRP A 223 18.10 5.34 -6.25
CA TRP A 223 18.58 3.97 -6.38
C TRP A 223 18.01 3.36 -7.67
N ILE A 224 18.79 3.46 -8.75
CA ILE A 224 18.36 3.22 -10.12
C ILE A 224 18.95 1.88 -10.58
N HIS A 225 18.09 0.89 -10.80
CA HIS A 225 18.48 -0.39 -11.37
C HIS A 225 18.70 -0.24 -12.88
N ASN A 226 19.58 -1.08 -13.42
CA ASN A 226 19.67 -1.32 -14.86
C ASN A 226 18.66 -2.42 -15.28
N THR A 227 18.51 -2.73 -16.57
CA THR A 227 17.58 -3.80 -16.99
C THR A 227 18.24 -5.17 -16.95
N GLY A 228 17.46 -6.21 -16.63
CA GLY A 228 17.94 -7.60 -16.57
C GLY A 228 18.34 -8.20 -17.93
N PRO A 229 18.93 -9.42 -17.94
CA PRO A 229 19.31 -10.14 -19.16
C PRO A 229 18.07 -10.71 -19.85
N ILE A 230 17.36 -9.85 -20.58
CA ILE A 230 16.08 -10.16 -21.25
C ILE A 230 16.20 -11.32 -22.28
N GLY A 231 17.39 -11.55 -22.84
CA GLY A 231 17.64 -12.71 -23.70
C GLY A 231 17.56 -14.04 -22.97
N CYS A 232 17.69 -14.06 -21.64
CA CYS A 232 17.60 -15.28 -20.84
C CYS A 232 16.17 -15.68 -20.43
N LEU A 233 15.14 -14.90 -20.79
CA LEU A 233 13.76 -15.22 -20.39
C LEU A 233 13.27 -16.51 -21.06
N PRO A 234 12.68 -17.48 -20.32
CA PRO A 234 12.14 -18.73 -20.88
C PRO A 234 11.18 -18.55 -22.06
N THR A 235 10.41 -17.46 -22.08
CA THR A 235 9.48 -17.13 -23.19
C THR A 235 10.15 -17.04 -24.56
N ASN A 236 11.45 -16.74 -24.64
CA ASN A 236 12.20 -16.75 -25.90
C ASN A 236 12.30 -18.14 -26.56
N PHE A 237 12.16 -19.22 -25.77
CA PHE A 237 12.36 -20.60 -26.22
C PHE A 237 11.04 -21.33 -26.51
N PHE A 238 9.89 -20.74 -26.15
CA PHE A 238 8.54 -21.27 -26.37
C PHE A 238 8.24 -21.56 -27.85
N TYR A 239 8.80 -20.75 -28.75
CA TYR A 239 8.60 -20.87 -30.20
C TYR A 239 9.90 -21.16 -30.98
N ASN A 240 11.01 -21.40 -30.28
CA ASN A 240 12.34 -21.55 -30.88
C ASN A 240 13.15 -22.66 -30.18
N HIS A 241 12.68 -23.90 -30.30
CA HIS A 241 13.29 -25.05 -29.61
C HIS A 241 14.63 -25.52 -30.21
N ASN A 242 14.98 -25.09 -31.44
CA ASN A 242 16.21 -25.50 -32.14
C ASN A 242 16.91 -24.27 -32.74
N PRO A 243 17.46 -23.37 -31.92
CA PRO A 243 18.14 -22.17 -32.39
C PRO A 243 19.43 -22.49 -33.18
N PRO A 244 19.77 -21.69 -34.21
CA PRO A 244 20.97 -21.94 -35.02
C PRO A 244 22.27 -21.62 -34.25
N PRO A 245 23.41 -22.23 -34.62
CA PRO A 245 24.70 -21.97 -33.97
C PRO A 245 25.05 -20.47 -33.93
N GLY A 246 25.39 -19.97 -32.73
CA GLY A 246 25.73 -18.57 -32.49
C GLY A 246 24.57 -17.64 -32.12
N TYR A 247 23.31 -18.11 -32.17
CA TYR A 247 22.13 -17.37 -31.69
C TYR A 247 22.08 -17.25 -30.16
N LEU A 248 22.65 -18.23 -29.45
CA LEU A 248 22.78 -18.23 -28.00
C LEU A 248 24.18 -17.80 -27.55
N ASP A 249 24.26 -17.24 -26.34
CA ASP A 249 25.51 -17.02 -25.61
C ASP A 249 25.94 -18.26 -24.79
N ASP A 250 27.10 -18.18 -24.14
CA ASP A 250 27.73 -19.31 -23.42
C ASP A 250 26.91 -19.81 -22.22
N HIS A 251 25.91 -19.05 -21.76
CA HIS A 251 24.96 -19.46 -20.71
C HIS A 251 23.61 -19.92 -21.27
N GLY A 252 23.46 -19.95 -22.60
CA GLY A 252 22.27 -20.44 -23.30
C GLY A 252 21.19 -19.38 -23.54
N CYS A 253 21.47 -18.09 -23.32
CA CYS A 253 20.50 -17.01 -23.50
C CYS A 253 20.54 -16.42 -24.92
N VAL A 254 19.46 -15.78 -25.38
CA VAL A 254 19.39 -15.14 -26.70
C VAL A 254 20.36 -13.95 -26.78
N LYS A 255 21.44 -14.16 -27.53
CA LYS A 255 22.64 -13.31 -27.52
C LYS A 255 22.36 -11.87 -27.92
N ASP A 256 21.63 -11.64 -29.01
CA ASP A 256 21.40 -10.28 -29.52
C ASP A 256 20.39 -9.48 -28.68
N GLN A 257 19.49 -10.15 -27.98
CA GLN A 257 18.65 -9.49 -26.97
C GLN A 257 19.48 -9.06 -25.75
N ASN A 258 20.36 -9.93 -25.26
CA ASN A 258 21.31 -9.60 -24.19
C ASN A 258 22.28 -8.47 -24.60
N ASN A 259 22.80 -8.47 -25.83
CA ASN A 259 23.61 -7.39 -26.39
C ASN A 259 22.90 -6.02 -26.30
N MET A 260 21.59 -5.98 -26.59
CA MET A 260 20.79 -4.75 -26.51
C MET A 260 20.48 -4.32 -25.07
N ALA A 261 20.29 -5.26 -24.14
CA ALA A 261 20.19 -4.95 -22.72
C ALA A 261 21.50 -4.36 -22.17
N VAL A 262 22.66 -4.94 -22.53
CA VAL A 262 23.98 -4.42 -22.16
C VAL A 262 24.20 -3.00 -22.72
N GLU A 263 23.81 -2.73 -23.96
CA GLU A 263 23.94 -1.40 -24.58
C GLU A 263 22.99 -0.36 -23.93
N PHE A 264 21.75 -0.73 -23.59
CA PHE A 264 20.87 0.13 -22.79
C PHE A 264 21.48 0.43 -21.41
N ASN A 265 22.01 -0.61 -20.73
CA ASN A 265 22.63 -0.48 -19.41
C ASN A 265 23.89 0.41 -19.44
N ARG A 266 24.70 0.34 -20.51
CA ARG A 266 25.83 1.23 -20.74
C ARG A 266 25.39 2.69 -20.84
N GLN A 267 24.42 2.99 -21.71
CA GLN A 267 23.89 4.35 -21.89
C GLN A 267 23.24 4.87 -20.59
N LEU A 268 22.50 4.03 -19.86
CA LEU A 268 21.90 4.38 -18.58
C LEU A 268 22.97 4.72 -17.53
N LYS A 269 24.05 3.94 -17.43
CA LYS A 269 25.16 4.21 -16.50
C LYS A 269 25.84 5.55 -16.81
N GLU A 270 26.12 5.83 -18.08
CA GLU A 270 26.66 7.12 -18.54
C GLU A 270 25.72 8.27 -18.20
N ARG A 271 24.40 8.08 -18.36
CA ARG A 271 23.41 9.11 -18.02
C ARG A 271 23.27 9.33 -16.51
N VAL A 272 23.39 8.28 -15.69
CA VAL A 272 23.41 8.38 -14.21
C VAL A 272 24.67 9.09 -13.72
N ILE A 273 25.85 8.80 -14.29
CA ILE A 273 27.08 9.56 -14.01
C ILE A 273 26.86 11.06 -14.29
N LYS A 274 26.19 11.40 -15.39
CA LYS A 274 25.82 12.79 -15.72
C LYS A 274 24.75 13.38 -14.78
N LEU A 275 23.80 12.58 -14.28
CA LEU A 275 22.82 13.04 -13.29
C LEU A 275 23.49 13.46 -11.97
N ARG A 276 24.59 12.81 -11.55
CA ARG A 276 25.36 13.20 -10.35
C ARG A 276 25.97 14.61 -10.45
N THR A 277 26.23 15.12 -11.66
CA THR A 277 26.72 16.50 -11.85
C THR A 277 25.61 17.51 -12.12
N GLU A 278 24.50 17.07 -12.71
CA GLU A 278 23.29 17.90 -12.91
C GLU A 278 22.51 18.12 -11.61
N LEU A 279 22.59 17.18 -10.66
CA LEU A 279 21.81 17.16 -9.41
C LEU A 279 22.73 17.19 -8.18
N PRO A 280 23.39 18.33 -7.86
CA PRO A 280 24.42 18.39 -6.83
C PRO A 280 23.93 18.14 -5.39
N GLU A 281 22.62 18.26 -5.13
CA GLU A 281 22.04 17.83 -3.85
C GLU A 281 21.60 16.36 -3.83
N ALA A 282 21.81 15.58 -4.89
CA ALA A 282 21.36 14.19 -4.95
C ALA A 282 22.49 13.19 -4.66
N ALA A 283 22.21 12.19 -3.84
CA ALA A 283 22.89 10.91 -3.95
C ALA A 283 22.20 10.11 -5.07
N VAL A 284 22.93 9.72 -6.13
CA VAL A 284 22.38 8.98 -7.28
C VAL A 284 23.21 7.72 -7.52
N THR A 285 22.63 6.58 -7.14
CA THR A 285 23.28 5.27 -7.21
C THR A 285 22.75 4.48 -8.40
N TYR A 286 23.64 3.95 -9.22
CA TYR A 286 23.35 2.97 -10.27
C TYR A 286 23.55 1.56 -9.69
N VAL A 287 22.69 0.61 -10.06
CA VAL A 287 22.67 -0.75 -9.51
C VAL A 287 22.66 -1.77 -10.64
N ASP A 288 23.63 -2.70 -10.64
CA ASP A 288 23.81 -3.69 -11.71
C ASP A 288 23.04 -4.99 -11.43
N VAL A 289 21.71 -4.93 -11.60
CA VAL A 289 20.85 -6.12 -11.52
C VAL A 289 21.05 -7.05 -12.72
N TYR A 290 21.53 -6.55 -13.88
CA TYR A 290 21.93 -7.39 -15.01
C TYR A 290 23.00 -8.40 -14.59
N ALA A 291 24.13 -7.92 -14.06
CA ALA A 291 25.23 -8.79 -13.63
C ALA A 291 24.76 -9.83 -12.60
N THR A 292 23.91 -9.40 -11.67
CA THR A 292 23.32 -10.25 -10.64
C THR A 292 22.41 -11.33 -11.23
N LYS A 293 21.42 -10.94 -12.05
CA LYS A 293 20.45 -11.85 -12.69
C LYS A 293 21.14 -12.83 -13.65
N TYR A 294 22.18 -12.39 -14.36
CA TYR A 294 22.96 -13.22 -15.29
C TYR A 294 23.85 -14.25 -14.55
N ASP A 295 24.49 -13.86 -13.45
CA ASP A 295 25.26 -14.80 -12.61
C ASP A 295 24.37 -15.88 -11.98
N LEU A 296 23.19 -15.51 -11.46
CA LEU A 296 22.20 -16.46 -10.94
C LEU A 296 21.80 -17.52 -11.99
N ILE A 297 21.61 -17.10 -13.24
CA ILE A 297 21.26 -17.98 -14.35
C ILE A 297 22.45 -18.88 -14.72
N GLY A 298 23.64 -18.29 -14.90
CA GLY A 298 24.84 -19.04 -15.27
C GLY A 298 25.29 -20.05 -14.21
N ASN A 299 25.07 -19.75 -12.93
CA ASN A 299 25.42 -20.61 -11.79
C ASN A 299 24.21 -21.30 -11.13
N ALA A 300 23.05 -21.36 -11.80
CA ALA A 300 21.80 -21.89 -11.22
C ALA A 300 21.96 -23.27 -10.53
N LYS A 301 22.60 -24.22 -11.23
CA LYS A 301 22.81 -25.60 -10.76
C LYS A 301 23.78 -25.69 -9.57
N THR A 302 24.82 -24.83 -9.51
CA THR A 302 25.77 -24.78 -8.39
C THR A 302 25.20 -24.03 -7.19
N LEU A 303 24.28 -23.08 -7.41
CA LEU A 303 23.51 -22.38 -6.39
C LEU A 303 22.31 -23.21 -5.86
N GLY A 304 22.07 -24.41 -6.42
CA GLY A 304 21.05 -25.34 -5.93
C GLY A 304 19.62 -25.06 -6.42
N TYR A 305 19.49 -24.32 -7.53
CA TYR A 305 18.27 -24.20 -8.33
C TYR A 305 18.18 -25.32 -9.39
N ALA A 306 17.01 -25.45 -9.99
CA ALA A 306 16.73 -26.31 -11.14
C ALA A 306 17.32 -25.71 -12.44
N ASP A 307 16.79 -26.13 -13.58
CA ASP A 307 17.14 -25.53 -14.87
C ASP A 307 16.69 -24.05 -14.93
N PRO A 308 17.58 -23.08 -15.24
CA PRO A 308 17.23 -21.66 -15.24
C PRO A 308 16.20 -21.29 -16.30
N PHE A 309 16.10 -22.07 -17.38
CA PHE A 309 15.14 -21.85 -18.47
C PHE A 309 13.80 -22.56 -18.23
N LYS A 310 13.63 -23.27 -17.11
CA LYS A 310 12.35 -23.89 -16.76
C LYS A 310 11.42 -22.92 -16.02
N VAL A 311 10.22 -22.76 -16.58
CA VAL A 311 9.09 -22.09 -15.95
C VAL A 311 8.57 -22.90 -14.76
N CYS A 312 8.22 -22.25 -13.65
CA CYS A 312 7.58 -22.91 -12.50
C CYS A 312 6.06 -23.01 -12.69
N CYS A 313 5.40 -21.89 -12.97
CA CYS A 313 3.95 -21.77 -13.01
C CYS A 313 3.43 -21.56 -14.43
N GLY A 314 2.49 -22.42 -14.83
CA GLY A 314 1.98 -22.50 -16.20
C GLY A 314 2.23 -23.87 -16.82
N TYR A 315 1.61 -24.11 -17.96
CA TYR A 315 1.81 -25.29 -18.80
C TYR A 315 2.36 -24.83 -20.14
N HIS A 316 3.56 -25.28 -20.51
CA HIS A 316 4.29 -24.82 -21.70
C HIS A 316 4.99 -26.02 -22.36
N GLU A 317 4.20 -26.85 -23.05
CA GLU A 317 4.67 -28.10 -23.68
C GLU A 317 4.54 -27.99 -25.20
N ASN A 318 5.67 -28.02 -25.92
CA ASN A 318 5.73 -27.70 -27.35
C ASN A 318 5.11 -26.30 -27.62
N TYR A 319 4.09 -26.22 -28.48
CA TYR A 319 3.36 -25.00 -28.83
C TYR A 319 2.09 -24.77 -27.98
N ASP A 320 1.74 -25.71 -27.09
CA ASP A 320 0.56 -25.60 -26.22
C ASP A 320 0.93 -24.81 -24.95
N HIS A 321 0.23 -23.69 -24.70
CA HIS A 321 0.53 -22.78 -23.59
C HIS A 321 -0.72 -22.45 -22.77
N VAL A 322 -0.67 -22.69 -21.46
CA VAL A 322 -1.64 -22.21 -20.46
C VAL A 322 -0.89 -21.41 -19.40
N TRP A 323 -1.01 -20.09 -19.47
CA TRP A 323 -0.35 -19.17 -18.53
C TRP A 323 -0.71 -19.45 -17.06
N CYS A 324 0.20 -19.11 -16.16
CA CYS A 324 0.04 -19.26 -14.71
C CYS A 324 -1.35 -18.81 -14.21
N GLY A 325 -2.05 -19.67 -13.48
CA GLY A 325 -3.39 -19.40 -12.92
C GLY A 325 -4.57 -19.47 -13.90
N ASN A 326 -4.33 -19.70 -15.19
CA ASN A 326 -5.41 -19.86 -16.19
C ASN A 326 -5.78 -21.32 -16.46
N LYS A 327 -6.94 -21.52 -17.09
CA LYS A 327 -7.43 -22.81 -17.58
C LYS A 327 -7.63 -22.75 -19.10
N ALA A 328 -7.31 -23.82 -19.80
CA ALA A 328 -7.62 -24.02 -21.21
C ALA A 328 -7.93 -25.49 -21.52
N THR A 329 -8.60 -25.76 -22.64
CA THR A 329 -8.82 -27.13 -23.12
C THR A 329 -7.77 -27.48 -24.17
N ILE A 330 -6.85 -28.38 -23.84
CA ILE A 330 -5.84 -28.92 -24.76
C ILE A 330 -6.16 -30.40 -25.00
N ASN A 331 -6.23 -30.82 -26.26
CA ASN A 331 -6.54 -32.20 -26.66
C ASN A 331 -7.77 -32.79 -25.92
N ASN A 332 -8.86 -32.02 -25.87
CA ASN A 332 -10.12 -32.32 -25.15
C ASN A 332 -10.01 -32.50 -23.62
N THR A 333 -8.89 -32.12 -23.01
CA THR A 333 -8.64 -32.21 -21.56
C THR A 333 -8.52 -30.80 -20.99
N GLU A 334 -9.14 -30.53 -19.83
CA GLU A 334 -8.93 -29.27 -19.11
C GLU A 334 -7.53 -29.27 -18.49
N VAL A 335 -6.69 -28.32 -18.90
CA VAL A 335 -5.35 -28.08 -18.37
C VAL A 335 -5.37 -26.78 -17.58
N TYR A 336 -4.84 -26.82 -16.36
CA TYR A 336 -4.65 -25.67 -15.50
C TYR A 336 -3.16 -25.30 -15.46
N GLY A 337 -2.86 -24.00 -15.62
CA GLY A 337 -1.52 -23.43 -15.46
C GLY A 337 -1.09 -23.41 -13.99
N ALA A 338 -0.87 -24.60 -13.41
CA ALA A 338 -0.50 -24.80 -12.02
C ALA A 338 0.94 -24.34 -11.73
N SER A 339 1.24 -24.12 -10.45
CA SER A 339 2.60 -23.92 -9.94
C SER A 339 3.42 -25.22 -9.93
N CYS A 340 4.75 -25.09 -9.90
CA CYS A 340 5.65 -26.22 -9.71
C CYS A 340 5.69 -26.65 -8.23
N LYS A 341 6.05 -27.91 -7.98
CA LYS A 341 6.01 -28.51 -6.63
C LYS A 341 6.87 -27.79 -5.58
N ASP A 342 7.90 -27.07 -5.99
CA ASP A 342 8.80 -26.32 -5.11
C ASP A 342 9.30 -25.04 -5.81
N PRO A 343 8.58 -23.92 -5.69
CA PRO A 343 8.99 -22.64 -6.28
C PRO A 343 10.35 -22.14 -5.76
N SER A 344 10.80 -22.58 -4.58
CA SER A 344 12.12 -22.21 -4.04
C SER A 344 13.30 -22.76 -4.85
N LYS A 345 13.02 -23.68 -5.80
CA LYS A 345 13.99 -24.29 -6.71
C LYS A 345 13.94 -23.76 -8.13
N SER A 346 12.98 -22.91 -8.48
CA SER A 346 12.94 -22.28 -9.81
C SER A 346 13.47 -20.85 -9.77
N ILE A 347 14.11 -20.41 -10.86
CA ILE A 347 14.51 -19.01 -11.03
C ILE A 347 13.35 -18.22 -11.64
N SER A 348 12.79 -18.69 -12.76
CA SER A 348 11.61 -18.07 -13.35
C SER A 348 10.31 -18.61 -12.72
N TRP A 349 9.40 -17.68 -12.45
CA TRP A 349 8.04 -18.00 -12.03
C TRP A 349 7.19 -18.40 -13.24
N ASP A 350 6.90 -17.47 -14.15
CA ASP A 350 5.92 -17.62 -15.25
C ASP A 350 6.54 -17.55 -16.67
N GLY A 351 7.88 -17.53 -16.76
CA GLY A 351 8.62 -17.37 -18.02
C GLY A 351 9.07 -15.94 -18.34
N VAL A 352 8.64 -14.94 -17.55
CA VAL A 352 9.13 -13.56 -17.60
C VAL A 352 9.65 -13.12 -16.23
N HIS A 353 8.86 -13.35 -15.19
CA HIS A 353 9.14 -12.89 -13.84
C HIS A 353 9.89 -13.94 -13.02
N TYR A 354 10.42 -13.49 -11.87
CA TYR A 354 11.28 -14.27 -11.00
C TYR A 354 10.51 -14.78 -9.79
N THR A 355 10.87 -15.97 -9.31
CA THR A 355 10.36 -16.47 -8.02
C THR A 355 10.83 -15.58 -6.88
N GLN A 356 10.14 -15.64 -5.74
CA GLN A 356 10.58 -14.99 -4.51
C GLN A 356 11.99 -15.42 -4.12
N ALA A 357 12.34 -16.69 -4.28
CA ALA A 357 13.68 -17.20 -3.96
C ALA A 357 14.76 -16.53 -4.84
N ALA A 358 14.49 -16.39 -6.14
CA ALA A 358 15.37 -15.67 -7.06
C ALA A 358 15.42 -14.16 -6.76
N ASN A 359 14.27 -13.52 -6.47
CA ASN A 359 14.21 -12.11 -6.06
C ASN A 359 15.00 -11.86 -4.76
N GLN A 360 14.91 -12.76 -3.78
CA GLN A 360 15.68 -12.69 -2.54
C GLN A 360 17.18 -12.83 -2.81
N TRP A 361 17.58 -13.75 -3.70
CA TRP A 361 18.97 -13.92 -4.09
C TRP A 361 19.52 -12.67 -4.79
N VAL A 362 18.77 -12.07 -5.72
CA VAL A 362 19.16 -10.85 -6.43
C VAL A 362 19.25 -9.65 -5.48
N ALA A 363 18.30 -9.50 -4.55
CA ALA A 363 18.37 -8.50 -3.49
C ALA A 363 19.63 -8.68 -2.62
N ASN A 364 19.88 -9.90 -2.13
CA ASN A 364 21.03 -10.21 -1.28
C ASN A 364 22.40 -9.91 -1.92
N HIS A 365 22.52 -9.84 -3.26
CA HIS A 365 23.78 -9.53 -3.94
C HIS A 365 23.90 -8.07 -4.42
N THR A 366 22.80 -7.32 -4.44
CA THR A 366 22.76 -5.91 -4.89
C THR A 366 22.77 -4.92 -3.72
N LEU A 367 22.08 -5.22 -2.63
CA LEU A 367 21.86 -4.28 -1.52
C LEU A 367 23.10 -3.96 -0.68
N TYR A 368 24.18 -4.76 -0.77
CA TYR A 368 25.44 -4.52 -0.03
C TYR A 368 26.47 -3.66 -0.79
N GLY A 369 26.17 -3.22 -2.01
CA GLY A 369 26.95 -2.20 -2.72
C GLY A 369 28.07 -2.68 -3.64
N SER A 370 28.41 -3.97 -3.63
CA SER A 370 29.41 -4.59 -4.54
C SER A 370 29.07 -4.40 -6.01
N LEU A 371 27.78 -4.38 -6.35
CA LEU A 371 27.25 -4.19 -7.71
C LEU A 371 26.58 -2.82 -7.86
N THR A 372 27.14 -1.79 -7.22
CA THR A 372 26.64 -0.41 -7.30
C THR A 372 27.73 0.57 -7.72
N ASP A 373 27.32 1.69 -8.31
CA ASP A 373 28.16 2.84 -8.60
C ASP A 373 27.50 4.12 -8.03
N PRO A 374 28.14 4.85 -7.10
CA PRO A 374 29.35 4.47 -6.37
C PRO A 374 29.13 3.19 -5.53
N PRO A 375 30.19 2.43 -5.16
CA PRO A 375 30.05 1.16 -4.44
C PRO A 375 29.65 1.38 -2.97
N ILE A 376 28.34 1.52 -2.72
CA ILE A 376 27.74 1.77 -1.40
C ILE A 376 26.53 0.86 -1.15
N PRO A 377 26.36 0.29 0.06
CA PRO A 377 25.15 -0.46 0.38
C PRO A 377 23.91 0.46 0.35
N ILE A 378 22.73 -0.11 0.15
CA ILE A 378 21.47 0.64 0.12
C ILE A 378 21.23 1.42 1.42
N THR A 379 21.67 0.86 2.54
CA THR A 379 21.67 1.49 3.87
C THR A 379 22.61 2.69 3.99
N GLN A 380 23.37 3.05 2.95
CA GLN A 380 24.21 4.25 2.86
C GLN A 380 23.84 5.13 1.65
N ALA A 381 22.78 4.83 0.89
CA ALA A 381 22.41 5.49 -0.36
C ALA A 381 21.98 6.98 -0.25
N CYS A 382 21.96 7.56 0.96
CA CYS A 382 21.74 8.99 1.19
C CYS A 382 23.03 9.83 1.20
N HIS A 383 24.21 9.20 1.31
CA HIS A 383 25.49 9.91 1.46
C HIS A 383 26.00 10.46 0.12
N ARG A 384 26.58 11.66 0.17
CA ARG A 384 27.03 12.42 -1.01
C ARG A 384 28.54 12.67 -0.97
N GLN A 385 29.14 12.90 -2.13
CA GLN A 385 30.41 13.63 -2.23
C GLN A 385 30.10 15.13 -2.39
N ALA A 386 30.81 16.00 -1.68
CA ALA A 386 30.33 17.36 -1.40
C ALA A 386 30.88 18.45 -2.34
N LEU A 387 29.95 19.24 -2.91
CA LEU A 387 30.16 20.60 -3.44
C LEU A 387 29.00 21.49 -2.94
N VAL A 388 29.15 22.84 -2.94
CA VAL A 388 28.42 23.74 -2.02
C VAL A 388 27.77 24.96 -2.71
N ALA A 389 26.64 25.42 -2.14
CA ALA A 389 25.82 26.65 -2.39
C ALA A 389 24.61 26.51 -3.36
N GLY A 390 23.45 27.18 -3.18
CA GLY A 390 22.92 27.96 -2.01
C GLY A 390 21.75 28.93 -2.33
N PHE A 391 20.75 29.04 -1.42
CA PHE A 391 19.55 29.97 -1.38
C PHE A 391 18.39 29.70 -2.41
N LEU A 392 17.04 29.70 -2.20
CA LEU A 392 16.00 30.19 -1.23
C LEU A 392 15.19 31.46 -1.70
N LEU A 393 13.84 31.66 -1.59
CA LEU A 393 12.60 30.86 -1.30
C LEU A 393 11.28 31.71 -1.55
N PHE A 394 10.07 31.15 -1.28
CA PHE A 394 8.74 31.78 -0.88
C PHE A 394 7.46 31.85 -1.81
N THR A 395 6.28 32.13 -1.19
CA THR A 395 4.83 31.90 -1.60
C THR A 395 3.92 33.14 -1.29
N TRP A 396 2.55 33.25 -1.24
CA TRP A 396 1.28 32.43 -1.23
C TRP A 396 0.05 33.40 -1.47
N GLY A 397 -1.30 33.15 -1.44
CA GLY A 397 -2.22 31.97 -1.35
C GLY A 397 -3.64 32.27 -0.71
N GLY A 398 -4.79 31.98 -1.37
CA GLY A 398 -6.19 31.94 -0.79
C GLY A 398 -7.30 32.86 -1.43
N LEU A 399 -8.63 32.84 -1.13
CA LEU A 399 -9.57 31.83 -0.52
C LEU A 399 -11.09 32.31 -0.43
N GLY A 400 -12.11 31.44 -0.62
CA GLY A 400 -13.48 31.50 0.00
C GLY A 400 -14.71 32.13 -0.75
N VAL A 401 -16.02 31.94 -0.41
CA VAL A 401 -16.84 31.01 0.46
C VAL A 401 -18.38 31.00 0.09
N SER A 402 -19.02 29.82 0.18
CA SER A 402 -20.44 29.31 0.18
C SER A 402 -21.76 30.15 0.29
N GLY A 403 -22.89 29.53 -0.12
CA GLY A 403 -24.30 29.79 0.30
C GLY A 403 -25.28 28.61 0.04
N VAL A 404 -26.42 28.46 0.76
CA VAL A 404 -27.24 27.21 0.88
C VAL A 404 -28.78 27.43 0.96
N THR A 405 -29.64 26.45 0.56
CA THR A 405 -30.99 26.21 1.14
C THR A 405 -31.63 24.83 0.77
N ASN A 406 -32.52 24.30 1.62
CA ASN A 406 -33.05 22.90 1.60
C ASN A 406 -34.47 22.72 1.00
N LYS A 407 -34.85 21.46 0.64
CA LYS A 407 -36.27 21.01 0.65
C LYS A 407 -36.51 19.48 0.67
N LEU A 408 -37.45 19.07 1.54
CA LEU A 408 -38.26 17.82 1.58
C LEU A 408 -37.54 16.45 1.77
N PRO A 409 -38.24 15.42 2.31
CA PRO A 409 -37.63 14.14 2.69
C PRO A 409 -37.57 13.11 1.53
N PRO A 410 -36.39 12.53 1.23
CA PRO A 410 -36.22 11.49 0.21
C PRO A 410 -36.32 10.06 0.78
N CYS A 411 -36.30 9.06 -0.11
CA CYS A 411 -36.02 7.67 0.26
C CYS A 411 -34.57 7.53 0.75
N GLU A 412 -34.33 6.70 1.77
CA GLU A 412 -33.01 6.55 2.37
C GLU A 412 -32.23 5.39 1.72
N PHE A 413 -31.19 5.74 0.97
CA PHE A 413 -30.22 4.80 0.40
C PHE A 413 -28.91 4.90 1.21
N PRO A 414 -28.33 3.79 1.71
CA PRO A 414 -27.16 3.86 2.59
C PRO A 414 -25.84 4.16 1.84
N ALA A 415 -25.79 3.85 0.54
CA ALA A 415 -24.63 4.01 -0.32
C ALA A 415 -25.04 4.12 -1.80
N ILE A 416 -24.19 4.74 -2.65
CA ILE A 416 -24.31 4.72 -4.11
C ILE A 416 -23.03 4.14 -4.74
N TYR A 417 -23.19 3.22 -5.69
CA TYR A 417 -22.10 2.75 -6.54
C TYR A 417 -22.34 3.20 -7.98
N ASN A 418 -21.44 4.05 -8.51
CA ASN A 418 -21.60 4.68 -9.82
C ASN A 418 -20.61 4.12 -10.85
N PHE A 419 -21.06 4.03 -12.11
CA PHE A 419 -20.32 3.54 -13.28
C PHE A 419 -20.68 4.44 -14.47
N GLY A 420 -19.74 4.68 -15.40
CA GLY A 420 -19.99 5.53 -16.55
C GLY A 420 -18.77 6.24 -17.11
N ASP A 421 -19.03 7.36 -17.77
CA ASP A 421 -18.06 8.23 -18.44
C ASP A 421 -17.85 9.56 -17.69
N SER A 422 -17.26 10.56 -18.37
CA SER A 422 -16.99 11.92 -17.87
C SER A 422 -18.21 12.65 -17.31
N ASN A 423 -19.43 12.32 -17.75
CA ASN A 423 -20.67 12.93 -17.21
C ASN A 423 -20.90 12.55 -15.73
N SER A 424 -20.16 11.56 -15.21
CA SER A 424 -20.26 11.08 -13.83
C SER A 424 -18.91 10.81 -13.15
N ASP A 425 -17.78 11.14 -13.76
CA ASP A 425 -16.45 10.92 -13.16
C ASP A 425 -16.15 11.95 -12.04
N THR A 426 -16.00 11.48 -10.81
CA THR A 426 -15.67 12.33 -9.64
C THR A 426 -14.18 12.37 -9.27
N GLY A 427 -13.31 11.83 -10.13
CA GLY A 427 -11.85 11.92 -10.00
C GLY A 427 -11.08 10.66 -10.42
N GLY A 428 -11.72 9.66 -11.02
CA GLY A 428 -11.13 8.41 -11.47
C GLY A 428 -10.09 8.60 -12.57
N ILE A 429 -10.43 9.36 -13.63
CA ILE A 429 -9.45 9.67 -14.69
C ILE A 429 -8.29 10.54 -14.17
N SER A 430 -8.59 11.48 -13.26
CA SER A 430 -7.56 12.31 -12.61
C SER A 430 -6.67 11.52 -11.65
N ALA A 431 -7.20 10.51 -10.95
CA ALA A 431 -6.40 9.65 -10.07
C ALA A 431 -5.44 8.76 -10.87
N ALA A 432 -5.91 8.24 -12.01
CA ALA A 432 -5.17 7.34 -12.88
C ALA A 432 -4.14 8.05 -13.80
N PHE A 433 -4.47 9.24 -14.32
CA PHE A 433 -3.70 9.91 -15.38
C PHE A 433 -3.27 11.34 -14.99
N GLU A 434 -3.64 12.35 -15.78
CA GLU A 434 -3.37 13.75 -15.45
C GLU A 434 -4.52 14.35 -14.64
N PRO A 435 -4.23 15.24 -13.66
CA PRO A 435 -5.27 16.01 -13.00
C PRO A 435 -6.00 16.91 -14.01
N ILE A 436 -7.33 16.85 -13.99
CA ILE A 436 -8.18 17.84 -14.64
C ILE A 436 -7.80 19.24 -14.12
N ARG A 437 -7.67 20.21 -15.03
CA ARG A 437 -7.14 21.56 -14.78
C ARG A 437 -8.26 22.61 -14.84
N ALA A 438 -8.00 23.82 -14.33
CA ALA A 438 -8.90 24.97 -14.46
C ALA A 438 -9.29 25.21 -15.95
N PRO A 439 -10.52 25.66 -16.26
CA PRO A 439 -11.53 26.22 -15.35
C PRO A 439 -12.45 25.20 -14.66
N HIS A 440 -12.22 23.90 -14.84
CA HIS A 440 -13.03 22.87 -14.18
C HIS A 440 -12.98 23.02 -12.65
N GLY A 441 -14.12 22.84 -11.99
CA GLY A 441 -14.32 23.02 -10.55
C GLY A 441 -14.42 24.48 -10.05
N GLU A 442 -14.13 25.50 -10.85
CA GLU A 442 -14.10 26.91 -10.38
C GLU A 442 -15.44 27.42 -9.81
N GLY A 443 -16.57 27.05 -10.42
CA GLY A 443 -17.91 27.54 -10.08
C GLY A 443 -18.49 27.00 -8.77
N PHE A 444 -18.00 25.86 -8.26
CA PHE A 444 -18.50 25.25 -7.01
C PHE A 444 -17.40 24.82 -6.02
N PHE A 445 -16.33 24.18 -6.50
CA PHE A 445 -15.23 23.72 -5.66
C PHE A 445 -14.14 24.79 -5.49
N HIS A 446 -14.14 25.83 -6.35
CA HIS A 446 -13.17 26.92 -6.41
C HIS A 446 -11.70 26.48 -6.61
N LYS A 447 -11.51 25.20 -6.96
CA LYS A 447 -10.29 24.57 -7.47
C LYS A 447 -10.68 23.35 -8.31
N PRO A 448 -9.81 22.84 -9.20
CA PRO A 448 -10.08 21.61 -9.92
C PRO A 448 -10.32 20.43 -8.97
N ALA A 449 -11.43 19.74 -9.20
CA ALA A 449 -11.96 18.71 -8.29
C ALA A 449 -12.17 17.35 -8.99
N GLY A 450 -11.38 17.07 -10.03
CA GLY A 450 -11.41 15.80 -10.76
C GLY A 450 -12.71 15.52 -11.52
N ARG A 451 -13.43 16.56 -11.94
CA ARG A 451 -14.74 16.49 -12.62
C ARG A 451 -14.69 17.29 -13.91
N ASP A 452 -15.22 16.76 -15.00
CA ASP A 452 -15.28 17.45 -16.31
C ASP A 452 -16.44 18.47 -16.37
N SER A 453 -16.47 19.38 -15.39
CA SER A 453 -17.45 20.46 -15.23
C SER A 453 -16.80 21.62 -14.46
N ASP A 454 -17.35 22.83 -14.59
CA ASP A 454 -17.10 23.97 -13.71
C ASP A 454 -17.48 23.72 -12.23
N GLY A 455 -18.19 22.64 -11.91
CA GLY A 455 -18.59 22.30 -10.55
C GLY A 455 -19.01 20.85 -10.36
N ARG A 456 -20.23 20.66 -9.85
CA ARG A 456 -20.83 19.36 -9.50
C ARG A 456 -21.33 18.64 -10.75
N LEU A 457 -21.09 17.32 -10.81
CA LEU A 457 -21.70 16.45 -11.82
C LEU A 457 -23.07 15.94 -11.36
N ILE A 458 -23.83 15.33 -12.29
CA ILE A 458 -25.16 14.75 -12.02
C ILE A 458 -25.12 13.81 -10.81
N ILE A 459 -24.06 13.01 -10.66
CA ILE A 459 -23.88 12.09 -9.54
C ILE A 459 -23.69 12.79 -8.18
N ASP A 460 -23.09 13.99 -8.15
CA ASP A 460 -22.96 14.78 -6.91
C ASP A 460 -24.33 15.30 -6.46
N PHE A 461 -25.16 15.78 -7.40
CA PHE A 461 -26.54 16.19 -7.13
C PHE A 461 -27.42 15.01 -6.70
N ILE A 462 -27.21 13.82 -7.26
CA ILE A 462 -27.91 12.60 -6.82
C ILE A 462 -27.52 12.27 -5.38
N ALA A 463 -26.23 12.24 -5.04
CA ALA A 463 -25.77 11.99 -3.67
C ALA A 463 -26.34 13.00 -2.67
N GLU A 464 -26.30 14.29 -3.00
CA GLU A 464 -26.88 15.37 -2.20
C GLU A 464 -28.40 15.19 -2.00
N SER A 465 -29.13 14.77 -3.05
CA SER A 465 -30.58 14.53 -2.97
C SER A 465 -30.98 13.37 -2.07
N VAL A 466 -30.09 12.39 -1.84
CA VAL A 466 -30.28 11.27 -0.91
C VAL A 466 -29.52 11.45 0.42
N LYS A 467 -29.02 12.67 0.69
CA LYS A 467 -28.26 13.05 1.90
C LYS A 467 -26.93 12.30 2.10
N LEU A 468 -26.33 11.75 1.05
CA LEU A 468 -25.02 11.11 1.09
C LEU A 468 -23.90 12.10 0.71
N PRO A 469 -22.67 11.91 1.22
CA PRO A 469 -21.52 12.70 0.78
C PRO A 469 -21.16 12.41 -0.69
N TYR A 470 -20.51 13.37 -1.35
CA TYR A 470 -20.03 13.19 -2.73
C TYR A 470 -19.08 12.00 -2.86
N LEU A 471 -19.25 11.21 -3.92
CA LEU A 471 -18.60 9.91 -4.03
C LEU A 471 -17.10 10.02 -4.28
N SER A 472 -16.34 9.26 -3.49
CA SER A 472 -14.92 9.03 -3.71
C SER A 472 -14.71 8.18 -4.97
N ALA A 473 -13.82 8.62 -5.86
CA ALA A 473 -13.39 7.83 -7.01
C ALA A 473 -12.56 6.61 -6.56
N TYR A 474 -12.82 5.45 -7.17
CA TYR A 474 -12.24 4.17 -6.76
C TYR A 474 -10.70 4.13 -6.87
N LEU A 475 -10.14 4.66 -7.96
CA LEU A 475 -8.68 4.69 -8.16
C LEU A 475 -7.96 5.80 -7.36
N ASN A 476 -8.69 6.65 -6.63
CA ASN A 476 -8.09 7.61 -5.71
C ASN A 476 -7.82 6.96 -4.34
N SER A 477 -6.55 6.86 -3.99
CA SER A 477 -6.09 6.28 -2.72
C SER A 477 -5.88 7.30 -1.59
N LEU A 478 -5.96 8.61 -1.87
CA LEU A 478 -5.69 9.67 -0.90
C LEU A 478 -6.96 10.33 -0.37
N GLY A 479 -7.23 10.11 0.92
CA GLY A 479 -8.31 10.77 1.66
C GLY A 479 -9.71 10.34 1.25
N THR A 480 -9.85 9.19 0.60
CA THR A 480 -11.13 8.65 0.15
C THR A 480 -11.92 7.98 1.27
N ASN A 481 -13.25 8.06 1.18
CA ASN A 481 -14.17 7.50 2.15
C ASN A 481 -15.31 6.79 1.41
N PHE A 482 -15.28 5.45 1.45
CA PHE A 482 -16.23 4.60 0.75
C PHE A 482 -17.39 4.12 1.63
N ARG A 483 -17.58 4.66 2.85
CA ARG A 483 -18.65 4.28 3.78
C ARG A 483 -20.06 4.43 3.18
N HIS A 484 -20.20 5.34 2.22
CA HIS A 484 -21.43 5.63 1.49
C HIS A 484 -21.33 5.30 0.00
N GLY A 485 -20.46 4.35 -0.34
CA GLY A 485 -20.25 3.85 -1.69
C GLY A 485 -19.08 4.51 -2.41
N ALA A 486 -18.94 4.21 -3.70
CA ALA A 486 -17.75 4.50 -4.50
C ALA A 486 -18.11 4.79 -5.96
N ASN A 487 -17.26 5.54 -6.66
CA ASN A 487 -17.42 5.84 -8.08
C ASN A 487 -16.33 5.17 -8.92
N PHE A 488 -16.75 4.38 -9.92
CA PHE A 488 -15.89 3.67 -10.85
C PHE A 488 -15.91 4.29 -12.26
N ALA A 489 -16.75 5.32 -12.49
CA ALA A 489 -16.78 6.05 -13.76
C ALA A 489 -15.43 6.71 -14.06
N THR A 490 -15.07 6.78 -15.35
CA THR A 490 -13.86 7.49 -15.79
C THR A 490 -14.09 8.28 -17.08
N GLY A 491 -13.55 9.49 -17.16
CA GLY A 491 -13.62 10.34 -18.34
C GLY A 491 -13.13 9.63 -19.62
N GLY A 492 -13.90 9.71 -20.71
CA GLY A 492 -13.58 9.03 -21.98
C GLY A 492 -13.81 7.51 -21.99
N SER A 493 -14.51 6.94 -21.00
CA SER A 493 -14.85 5.50 -20.97
C SER A 493 -15.83 5.08 -22.07
N THR A 494 -15.56 3.94 -22.71
CA THR A 494 -16.45 3.26 -23.66
C THR A 494 -17.28 2.15 -23.00
N ILE A 495 -18.29 1.62 -23.70
CA ILE A 495 -18.97 0.36 -23.30
C ILE A 495 -18.15 -0.86 -23.75
N GLY A 496 -17.67 -0.84 -25.00
CA GLY A 496 -16.81 -1.89 -25.55
C GLY A 496 -15.33 -1.74 -25.14
N LYS A 497 -14.59 -2.85 -25.19
CA LYS A 497 -13.14 -2.91 -24.98
C LYS A 497 -12.44 -2.04 -26.05
N PRO A 498 -11.66 -1.00 -25.69
CA PRO A 498 -11.09 -0.07 -26.66
C PRO A 498 -9.86 -0.66 -27.36
N ASN A 499 -9.63 -0.25 -28.61
CA ASN A 499 -8.40 -0.47 -29.36
C ASN A 499 -7.56 0.83 -29.49
N GLU A 500 -8.19 1.99 -29.27
CA GLU A 500 -7.56 3.30 -29.17
C GLU A 500 -6.85 3.50 -27.82
N THR A 501 -5.86 4.40 -27.78
CA THR A 501 -5.24 4.85 -26.54
C THR A 501 -5.78 6.20 -26.05
N ILE A 502 -5.83 6.38 -24.73
CA ILE A 502 -6.12 7.69 -24.09
C ILE A 502 -5.19 8.80 -24.58
N TYR A 503 -3.99 8.40 -24.99
CA TYR A 503 -2.88 9.26 -25.37
C TYR A 503 -2.90 9.83 -26.79
N GLU A 504 -3.80 9.31 -27.61
CA GLU A 504 -3.94 9.63 -29.03
C GLU A 504 -5.37 10.07 -29.35
N TYR A 505 -6.37 9.46 -28.71
CA TYR A 505 -7.80 9.68 -28.97
C TYR A 505 -8.62 10.06 -27.73
N GLY A 506 -8.01 10.16 -26.54
CA GLY A 506 -8.72 10.48 -25.28
C GLY A 506 -9.60 9.35 -24.72
N ILE A 507 -9.56 8.15 -25.33
CA ILE A 507 -10.36 6.99 -24.91
C ILE A 507 -9.74 6.33 -23.66
N SER A 508 -10.49 6.29 -22.56
CA SER A 508 -10.05 5.64 -21.32
C SER A 508 -9.96 4.12 -21.48
N PRO A 509 -8.90 3.47 -20.97
CA PRO A 509 -8.83 2.01 -20.96
C PRO A 509 -9.85 1.38 -20.00
N PHE A 510 -10.41 2.14 -19.03
CA PHE A 510 -11.37 1.63 -18.06
C PHE A 510 -12.80 1.63 -18.62
N PHE A 511 -13.01 0.93 -19.73
CA PHE A 511 -14.34 0.68 -20.30
C PHE A 511 -15.26 0.00 -19.29
N LEU A 512 -16.58 0.06 -19.50
CA LEU A 512 -17.60 -0.36 -18.51
C LEU A 512 -17.35 -1.76 -17.91
N GLY A 513 -16.86 -2.72 -18.71
CA GLY A 513 -16.49 -4.06 -18.22
C GLY A 513 -15.37 -4.04 -17.17
N MET A 514 -14.37 -3.17 -17.29
CA MET A 514 -13.35 -2.98 -16.26
C MET A 514 -13.89 -2.33 -15.01
N GLN A 515 -14.79 -1.35 -15.13
CA GLN A 515 -15.39 -0.69 -13.97
C GLN A 515 -16.19 -1.71 -13.13
N ILE A 516 -16.86 -2.66 -13.80
CA ILE A 516 -17.52 -3.80 -13.14
C ILE A 516 -16.49 -4.74 -12.47
N THR A 517 -15.36 -5.03 -13.12
CA THR A 517 -14.25 -5.81 -12.51
C THR A 517 -13.70 -5.10 -11.26
N GLN A 518 -13.44 -3.79 -11.34
CA GLN A 518 -12.99 -2.96 -10.22
C GLN A 518 -14.00 -2.93 -9.06
N PHE A 519 -15.31 -2.92 -9.34
CA PHE A 519 -16.33 -3.04 -8.28
C PHE A 519 -16.35 -4.43 -7.63
N ASN A 520 -16.14 -5.50 -8.41
CA ASN A 520 -16.01 -6.85 -7.85
C ASN A 520 -14.75 -6.99 -6.98
N GLN A 521 -13.62 -6.39 -7.39
CA GLN A 521 -12.40 -6.27 -6.57
C GLN A 521 -12.67 -5.49 -5.28
N PHE A 522 -13.29 -4.31 -5.40
CA PHE A 522 -13.66 -3.46 -4.27
C PHE A 522 -14.49 -4.22 -3.24
N LYS A 523 -15.51 -4.96 -3.69
CA LYS A 523 -16.36 -5.79 -2.84
C LYS A 523 -15.58 -6.92 -2.16
N ALA A 524 -14.71 -7.61 -2.89
CA ALA A 524 -13.89 -8.70 -2.35
C ALA A 524 -12.88 -8.18 -1.31
N ARG A 525 -12.07 -7.16 -1.64
CA ARG A 525 -11.06 -6.60 -0.73
C ARG A 525 -11.70 -5.88 0.47
N THR A 526 -12.88 -5.29 0.31
CA THR A 526 -13.64 -4.77 1.46
C THR A 526 -14.01 -5.89 2.43
N LYS A 527 -14.48 -7.06 1.95
CA LYS A 527 -14.72 -8.21 2.83
C LYS A 527 -13.43 -8.69 3.48
N GLU A 528 -12.34 -8.85 2.73
CA GLU A 528 -11.05 -9.25 3.32
C GLU A 528 -10.61 -8.31 4.44
N LEU A 529 -10.75 -6.99 4.27
CA LEU A 529 -10.38 -6.01 5.30
C LEU A 529 -11.23 -6.12 6.58
N TYR A 530 -12.52 -6.47 6.47
CA TYR A 530 -13.34 -6.78 7.64
C TYR A 530 -12.92 -8.10 8.30
N ASP A 531 -12.62 -9.13 7.50
CA ASP A 531 -12.17 -10.44 7.99
C ASP A 531 -10.76 -10.38 8.62
N GLU A 532 -9.88 -9.49 8.15
CA GLU A 532 -8.51 -9.26 8.64
C GLU A 532 -8.46 -8.45 9.94
N ALA A 533 -9.41 -7.53 10.17
CA ALA A 533 -9.36 -6.58 11.28
C ALA A 533 -9.56 -7.21 12.67
N ILE A 534 -10.45 -8.20 12.81
CA ILE A 534 -10.71 -8.88 14.08
C ILE A 534 -9.48 -9.71 14.54
N PRO A 535 -8.87 -10.56 13.69
CA PRO A 535 -7.62 -11.26 14.01
C PRO A 535 -6.49 -10.36 14.50
N ASP A 536 -6.31 -9.17 13.90
CA ASP A 536 -5.24 -8.26 14.30
C ASP A 536 -5.44 -7.74 15.72
N ILE A 537 -6.61 -7.20 16.06
CA ILE A 537 -6.93 -6.71 17.41
C ILE A 537 -6.77 -7.82 18.46
N VAL A 538 -7.22 -9.04 18.14
CA VAL A 538 -7.08 -10.22 19.01
C VAL A 538 -5.61 -10.63 19.19
N ASN A 539 -4.77 -10.50 18.16
CA ASN A 539 -3.34 -10.78 18.25
C ASN A 539 -2.54 -9.67 18.96
N GLN A 540 -2.92 -8.40 18.83
CA GLN A 540 -2.35 -7.30 19.61
C GLN A 540 -2.59 -7.52 21.11
N LEU A 541 -3.81 -7.89 21.50
CA LEU A 541 -4.13 -8.25 22.89
C LEU A 541 -3.31 -9.46 23.37
N ALA A 542 -3.17 -10.50 22.54
CA ALA A 542 -2.33 -11.66 22.87
C ALA A 542 -0.86 -11.29 23.07
N SER A 543 -0.34 -10.37 22.26
CA SER A 543 1.03 -9.85 22.39
C SER A 543 1.21 -9.04 23.69
N ALA A 544 0.19 -8.29 24.11
CA ALA A 544 0.18 -7.60 25.40
C ALA A 544 0.17 -8.59 26.59
N VAL A 545 -0.63 -9.66 26.52
CA VAL A 545 -0.64 -10.75 27.53
C VAL A 545 0.72 -11.44 27.61
N GLN A 546 1.32 -11.78 26.47
CA GLN A 546 2.67 -12.37 26.40
C GLN A 546 3.74 -11.42 26.97
N ASN A 547 3.66 -10.12 26.72
CA ASN A 547 4.58 -9.12 27.27
C ASN A 547 4.45 -9.03 28.81
N ILE A 548 3.23 -8.93 29.33
CA ILE A 548 2.97 -8.92 30.78
C ILE A 548 3.44 -10.24 31.44
N TYR A 549 3.34 -11.38 30.75
CA TYR A 549 3.89 -12.65 31.22
C TYR A 549 5.42 -12.63 31.37
N GLN A 550 6.14 -12.05 30.40
CA GLN A 550 7.60 -11.87 30.50
C GLN A 550 8.01 -10.90 31.62
N GLN A 551 7.11 -9.99 32.03
CA GLN A 551 7.28 -9.13 33.21
C GLN A 551 6.85 -9.81 34.53
N GLY A 552 6.53 -11.11 34.53
CA GLY A 552 6.16 -11.88 35.72
C GLY A 552 4.66 -12.04 35.98
N GLY A 553 3.79 -11.58 35.07
CA GLY A 553 2.35 -11.83 35.16
C GLY A 553 2.01 -13.31 35.03
N ARG A 554 1.17 -13.84 35.93
CA ARG A 554 0.79 -15.27 35.99
C ARG A 554 -0.71 -15.54 36.16
N ALA A 555 -1.53 -14.51 36.38
CA ALA A 555 -2.99 -14.61 36.39
C ALA A 555 -3.58 -13.56 35.45
N PHE A 556 -4.41 -14.01 34.50
CA PHE A 556 -5.01 -13.19 33.46
C PHE A 556 -6.51 -13.47 33.38
N TRP A 557 -7.31 -12.42 33.59
CA TRP A 557 -8.77 -12.47 33.47
C TRP A 557 -9.18 -11.62 32.27
N ILE A 558 -9.52 -12.28 31.16
CA ILE A 558 -9.65 -11.68 29.85
C ILE A 558 -11.14 -11.58 29.50
N HIS A 559 -11.69 -10.37 29.65
CA HIS A 559 -13.08 -10.09 29.33
C HIS A 559 -13.27 -9.97 27.82
N ASN A 560 -14.39 -10.48 27.32
CA ASN A 560 -14.82 -10.27 25.95
C ASN A 560 -15.46 -8.86 25.77
N THR A 561 -15.87 -8.49 24.56
CA THR A 561 -16.56 -7.19 24.33
C THR A 561 -18.06 -7.32 24.57
N GLY A 562 -18.69 -6.27 25.10
CA GLY A 562 -20.13 -6.25 25.34
C GLY A 562 -20.96 -6.16 24.05
N PRO A 563 -22.30 -6.25 24.14
CA PRO A 563 -23.19 -6.07 23.01
C PRO A 563 -23.23 -4.60 22.57
N ILE A 564 -22.25 -4.19 21.76
CA ILE A 564 -22.09 -2.79 21.32
C ILE A 564 -23.28 -2.26 20.51
N GLY A 565 -24.06 -3.14 19.88
CA GLY A 565 -25.32 -2.77 19.23
C GLY A 565 -26.38 -2.25 20.20
N CYS A 566 -26.31 -2.62 21.48
CA CYS A 566 -27.24 -2.18 22.51
C CYS A 566 -26.90 -0.81 23.13
N LEU A 567 -25.82 -0.14 22.71
CA LEU A 567 -25.43 1.15 23.29
C LEU A 567 -26.42 2.27 22.89
N PRO A 568 -26.96 3.06 23.85
CA PRO A 568 -27.88 4.16 23.53
C PRO A 568 -27.34 5.19 22.54
N THR A 569 -26.02 5.39 22.46
CA THR A 569 -25.39 6.28 21.46
C THR A 569 -25.72 5.93 20.01
N ASN A 570 -26.02 4.66 19.70
CA ASN A 570 -26.49 4.25 18.38
C ASN A 570 -27.79 4.96 17.96
N PHE A 571 -28.63 5.30 18.93
CA PHE A 571 -29.92 5.92 18.71
C PHE A 571 -29.86 7.45 18.80
N PHE A 572 -28.76 8.06 19.26
CA PHE A 572 -28.59 9.52 19.31
C PHE A 572 -28.59 10.17 17.91
N TYR A 573 -28.19 9.42 16.88
CA TYR A 573 -28.04 9.91 15.50
C TYR A 573 -28.96 9.18 14.51
N ASN A 574 -29.75 8.19 14.97
CA ASN A 574 -30.51 7.30 14.12
C ASN A 574 -31.86 6.95 14.77
N HIS A 575 -32.73 7.96 14.92
CA HIS A 575 -33.96 7.86 15.72
C HIS A 575 -35.05 6.94 15.12
N ASN A 576 -35.00 6.63 13.82
CA ASN A 576 -35.95 5.75 13.13
C ASN A 576 -35.21 4.63 12.38
N PRO A 577 -34.69 3.59 13.08
CA PRO A 577 -33.97 2.50 12.44
C PRO A 577 -34.88 1.70 11.47
N PRO A 578 -34.39 1.31 10.28
CA PRO A 578 -35.20 0.63 9.28
C PRO A 578 -35.57 -0.82 9.68
N PRO A 579 -36.62 -1.42 9.10
CA PRO A 579 -37.05 -2.78 9.43
C PRO A 579 -35.92 -3.82 9.30
N GLY A 580 -35.69 -4.59 10.37
CA GLY A 580 -34.63 -5.60 10.44
C GLY A 580 -33.23 -5.10 10.86
N PHE A 581 -33.05 -3.79 11.06
CA PHE A 581 -31.81 -3.20 11.60
C PHE A 581 -31.59 -3.52 13.08
N LEU A 582 -32.68 -3.72 13.83
CA LEU A 582 -32.65 -4.13 15.23
C LEU A 582 -32.93 -5.63 15.39
N ASP A 583 -32.36 -6.21 16.44
CA ASP A 583 -32.74 -7.52 16.96
C ASP A 583 -34.02 -7.45 17.83
N GLU A 584 -34.47 -8.61 18.31
CA GLU A 584 -35.70 -8.78 19.11
C GLU A 584 -35.66 -8.11 20.50
N HIS A 585 -34.53 -7.52 20.90
CA HIS A 585 -34.39 -6.74 22.13
C HIS A 585 -34.18 -5.24 21.86
N GLY A 586 -34.17 -4.83 20.58
CA GLY A 586 -34.02 -3.45 20.17
C GLY A 586 -32.58 -3.00 19.96
N CYS A 587 -31.59 -3.90 19.95
CA CYS A 587 -30.19 -3.54 19.74
C CYS A 587 -29.80 -3.62 18.26
N VAL A 588 -28.80 -2.86 17.83
CA VAL A 588 -28.33 -2.83 16.42
C VAL A 588 -27.67 -4.16 16.04
N LYS A 589 -28.34 -4.92 15.17
CA LYS A 589 -28.02 -6.32 14.88
C LYS A 589 -26.61 -6.53 14.35
N ASP A 590 -26.19 -5.76 13.34
CA ASP A 590 -24.89 -5.97 12.70
C ASP A 590 -23.71 -5.57 13.60
N GLN A 591 -23.93 -4.64 14.54
CA GLN A 591 -22.92 -4.31 15.56
C GLN A 591 -22.79 -5.45 16.59
N ASN A 592 -23.91 -6.05 17.02
CA ASN A 592 -23.89 -7.23 17.87
C ASN A 592 -23.23 -8.44 17.15
N ASN A 593 -23.49 -8.63 15.85
CA ASN A 593 -22.82 -9.67 15.04
C ASN A 593 -21.28 -9.51 15.06
N MET A 594 -20.76 -8.28 14.89
CA MET A 594 -19.32 -8.01 14.95
C MET A 594 -18.73 -8.27 16.35
N ALA A 595 -19.45 -7.93 17.43
CA ALA A 595 -19.04 -8.25 18.78
C ALA A 595 -18.98 -9.76 19.05
N VAL A 596 -19.99 -10.52 18.60
CA VAL A 596 -20.03 -11.99 18.72
C VAL A 596 -18.87 -12.64 18.00
N GLU A 597 -18.54 -12.19 16.78
CA GLU A 597 -17.41 -12.72 16.02
C GLU A 597 -16.04 -12.37 16.63
N PHE A 598 -15.87 -11.13 17.14
CA PHE A 598 -14.69 -10.77 17.92
C PHE A 598 -14.55 -11.64 19.18
N ASN A 599 -15.65 -11.88 19.89
CA ASN A 599 -15.67 -12.70 21.09
C ASN A 599 -15.34 -14.17 20.81
N ARG A 600 -15.78 -14.72 19.67
CA ARG A 600 -15.41 -16.06 19.20
C ARG A 600 -13.90 -16.19 18.97
N GLN A 601 -13.33 -15.29 18.16
CA GLN A 601 -11.90 -15.32 17.85
C GLN A 601 -11.03 -15.04 19.09
N LEU A 602 -11.47 -14.14 19.97
CA LEU A 602 -10.82 -13.89 21.26
C LEU A 602 -10.80 -15.15 22.12
N LYS A 603 -11.91 -15.88 22.23
CA LYS A 603 -11.97 -17.13 23.00
C LYS A 603 -10.98 -18.17 22.46
N GLU A 604 -10.93 -18.34 21.13
CA GLU A 604 -9.98 -19.24 20.46
C GLU A 604 -8.52 -18.83 20.73
N ARG A 605 -8.21 -17.53 20.70
CA ARG A 605 -6.87 -17.03 21.02
C ARG A 605 -6.50 -17.21 22.50
N VAL A 606 -7.45 -17.07 23.42
CA VAL A 606 -7.26 -17.34 24.86
C VAL A 606 -6.98 -18.82 25.11
N ILE A 607 -7.70 -19.73 24.45
CA ILE A 607 -7.42 -21.18 24.51
C ILE A 607 -5.98 -21.46 24.03
N LYS A 608 -5.54 -20.81 22.95
CA LYS A 608 -4.16 -20.93 22.45
C LYS A 608 -3.11 -20.28 23.37
N LEU A 609 -3.45 -19.19 24.07
CA LEU A 609 -2.55 -18.56 25.05
C LEU A 609 -2.23 -19.48 26.23
N ARG A 610 -3.15 -20.37 26.64
CA ARG A 610 -2.90 -21.36 27.71
C ARG A 610 -1.80 -22.35 27.37
N THR A 611 -1.68 -22.75 26.10
CA THR A 611 -0.62 -23.66 25.65
C THR A 611 0.68 -22.93 25.31
N GLU A 612 0.60 -21.65 24.94
CA GLU A 612 1.78 -20.77 24.77
C GLU A 612 2.40 -20.33 26.10
N LEU A 613 1.61 -20.21 27.17
CA LEU A 613 2.00 -19.66 28.49
C LEU A 613 1.64 -20.62 29.64
N PRO A 614 2.29 -21.80 29.75
CA PRO A 614 1.84 -22.89 30.64
C PRO A 614 1.95 -22.60 32.15
N GLU A 615 2.73 -21.59 32.57
CA GLU A 615 2.76 -21.14 33.98
C GLU A 615 1.58 -20.21 34.34
N ALA A 616 0.79 -19.76 33.37
CA ALA A 616 -0.24 -18.74 33.56
C ALA A 616 -1.66 -19.32 33.68
N ALA A 617 -2.37 -18.91 34.73
CA ALA A 617 -3.83 -19.06 34.79
C ALA A 617 -4.47 -18.02 33.86
N ILE A 618 -5.10 -18.47 32.76
CA ILE A 618 -5.73 -17.58 31.76
C ILE A 618 -7.20 -17.93 31.59
N THR A 619 -8.06 -17.10 32.17
CA THR A 619 -9.51 -17.32 32.22
C THR A 619 -10.23 -16.27 31.36
N TYR A 620 -11.08 -16.73 30.44
CA TYR A 620 -11.94 -15.92 29.58
C TYR A 620 -13.26 -15.63 30.30
N VAL A 621 -13.83 -14.43 30.11
CA VAL A 621 -15.07 -13.98 30.78
C VAL A 621 -16.08 -13.48 29.76
N ASP A 622 -17.29 -14.04 29.80
CA ASP A 622 -18.41 -13.64 28.94
C ASP A 622 -19.21 -12.46 29.52
N VAL A 623 -18.63 -11.27 29.41
CA VAL A 623 -19.36 -10.02 29.73
C VAL A 623 -20.37 -9.65 28.64
N TYR A 624 -20.31 -10.23 27.43
CA TYR A 624 -21.34 -10.10 26.40
C TYR A 624 -22.66 -10.70 26.87
N GLY A 625 -22.68 -12.01 27.18
CA GLY A 625 -23.87 -12.72 27.63
C GLY A 625 -24.48 -12.03 28.83
N THR A 626 -23.65 -11.73 29.83
CA THR A 626 -24.03 -10.96 31.03
C THR A 626 -24.72 -9.63 30.68
N LYS A 627 -24.11 -8.80 29.82
CA LYS A 627 -24.63 -7.47 29.48
C LYS A 627 -25.87 -7.51 28.61
N TYR A 628 -25.99 -8.52 27.74
CA TYR A 628 -27.15 -8.74 26.88
C TYR A 628 -28.36 -9.21 27.70
N GLU A 629 -28.16 -10.12 28.67
CA GLU A 629 -29.18 -10.57 29.62
C GLU A 629 -29.74 -9.43 30.48
N LEU A 630 -28.88 -8.54 30.99
CA LEU A 630 -29.30 -7.35 31.74
C LEU A 630 -30.20 -6.42 30.92
N ILE A 631 -29.93 -6.29 29.62
CA ILE A 631 -30.69 -5.41 28.71
C ILE A 631 -32.02 -6.05 28.31
N SER A 632 -32.02 -7.33 27.94
CA SER A 632 -33.25 -8.06 27.58
C SER A 632 -34.22 -8.19 28.77
N ASN A 633 -33.69 -8.33 29.98
CA ASN A 633 -34.46 -8.43 31.23
C ASN A 633 -34.57 -7.10 32.00
N ALA A 634 -34.20 -5.95 31.42
CA ALA A 634 -34.15 -4.66 32.12
C ALA A 634 -35.42 -4.35 32.95
N LYS A 635 -36.59 -4.57 32.34
CA LYS A 635 -37.91 -4.30 32.96
C LYS A 635 -38.25 -5.28 34.10
N THR A 636 -37.89 -6.56 33.97
CA THR A 636 -38.15 -7.58 35.02
C THR A 636 -37.16 -7.46 36.18
N LEU A 637 -35.94 -6.99 35.91
CA LEU A 637 -34.93 -6.63 36.89
C LEU A 637 -35.18 -5.27 37.59
N GLY A 638 -36.27 -4.57 37.22
CA GLY A 638 -36.70 -3.34 37.91
C GLY A 638 -35.91 -2.08 37.53
N TYR A 639 -35.25 -2.09 36.38
CA TYR A 639 -34.74 -0.89 35.69
C TYR A 639 -35.84 -0.26 34.82
N ALA A 640 -35.59 0.98 34.39
CA ALA A 640 -36.38 1.66 33.37
C ALA A 640 -36.07 1.12 31.96
N ASP A 641 -36.35 1.92 30.94
CA ASP A 641 -35.93 1.68 29.56
C ASP A 641 -34.39 1.47 29.47
N PRO A 642 -33.89 0.32 28.97
CA PRO A 642 -32.45 0.07 28.86
C PRO A 642 -31.74 1.05 27.93
N PHE A 643 -32.45 1.61 26.95
CA PHE A 643 -31.91 2.56 25.99
C PHE A 643 -31.97 4.01 26.49
N LYS A 644 -32.55 4.25 27.68
CA LYS A 644 -32.57 5.59 28.30
C LYS A 644 -31.34 5.83 29.17
N VAL A 645 -30.54 6.80 28.76
CA VAL A 645 -29.38 7.30 29.52
C VAL A 645 -29.80 8.07 30.76
N CYS A 646 -28.96 8.03 31.80
CA CYS A 646 -29.19 8.77 33.03
C CYS A 646 -28.60 10.19 32.99
N CYS A 647 -27.39 10.38 32.48
CA CYS A 647 -26.66 11.64 32.54
C CYS A 647 -26.37 12.22 31.16
N GLY A 648 -26.84 13.45 30.95
CA GLY A 648 -26.87 14.12 29.66
C GLY A 648 -28.26 14.68 29.35
N TYR A 649 -28.36 15.45 28.27
CA TYR A 649 -29.64 15.88 27.71
C TYR A 649 -29.73 15.39 26.27
N HIS A 650 -30.85 14.76 25.91
CA HIS A 650 -31.07 14.11 24.62
C HIS A 650 -32.54 14.23 24.23
N GLU A 651 -32.88 15.24 23.41
CA GLU A 651 -34.25 15.44 22.90
C GLU A 651 -34.25 15.83 21.42
N ASN A 652 -35.12 15.18 20.64
CA ASN A 652 -35.40 15.38 19.21
C ASN A 652 -34.24 15.19 18.22
N TYR A 653 -33.08 15.82 18.45
CA TYR A 653 -31.78 15.63 17.78
C TYR A 653 -30.61 16.23 18.59
N ASP A 654 -30.91 17.14 19.54
CA ASP A 654 -29.90 17.83 20.34
C ASP A 654 -29.33 16.91 21.44
N HIS A 655 -28.01 16.91 21.59
CA HIS A 655 -27.32 16.16 22.65
C HIS A 655 -26.35 17.04 23.46
N VAL A 656 -26.42 16.94 24.79
CA VAL A 656 -25.44 17.55 25.71
C VAL A 656 -24.87 16.45 26.58
N TRP A 657 -23.57 16.17 26.42
CA TRP A 657 -22.86 15.18 27.21
C TRP A 657 -22.91 15.47 28.71
N CYS A 658 -22.91 14.40 29.53
CA CYS A 658 -22.91 14.46 30.98
C CYS A 658 -21.89 15.49 31.53
N GLY A 659 -22.34 16.43 32.35
CA GLY A 659 -21.51 17.48 32.96
C GLY A 659 -21.19 18.70 32.07
N ASN A 660 -21.59 18.72 30.80
CA ASN A 660 -21.40 19.88 29.91
C ASN A 660 -22.64 20.80 29.87
N LYS A 661 -22.43 22.04 29.42
CA LYS A 661 -23.49 22.99 29.06
C LYS A 661 -23.50 23.23 27.54
N ALA A 662 -24.67 23.46 26.98
CA ALA A 662 -24.84 23.95 25.60
C ALA A 662 -26.04 24.90 25.52
N THR A 663 -26.06 25.80 24.53
CA THR A 663 -27.23 26.63 24.24
C THR A 663 -28.06 25.98 23.12
N ILE A 664 -29.21 25.41 23.48
CA ILE A 664 -30.15 24.75 22.57
C ILE A 664 -31.39 25.62 22.46
N ASN A 665 -31.80 25.99 21.24
CA ASN A 665 -32.97 26.85 20.99
C ASN A 665 -32.98 28.12 21.88
N ASN A 666 -31.84 28.83 21.94
CA ASN A 666 -31.57 30.00 22.79
C ASN A 666 -31.73 29.79 24.31
N THR A 667 -31.82 28.55 24.78
CA THR A 667 -31.91 28.17 26.20
C THR A 667 -30.62 27.50 26.64
N GLU A 668 -30.07 27.87 27.80
CA GLU A 668 -28.92 27.15 28.36
C GLU A 668 -29.39 25.81 28.94
N VAL A 669 -28.87 24.71 28.41
CA VAL A 669 -29.17 23.34 28.81
C VAL A 669 -27.91 22.70 29.40
N TYR A 670 -28.07 22.00 30.53
CA TYR A 670 -27.00 21.29 31.22
C TYR A 670 -27.23 19.78 31.13
N GLY A 671 -26.19 19.02 30.79
CA GLY A 671 -26.18 17.56 30.77
C GLY A 671 -26.21 16.97 32.19
N ALA A 672 -27.33 17.14 32.88
CA ALA A 672 -27.54 16.72 34.27
C ALA A 672 -27.71 15.19 34.40
N SER A 673 -27.51 14.67 35.60
CA SER A 673 -27.85 13.29 35.97
C SER A 673 -29.33 13.12 36.31
N CYS A 674 -29.89 11.95 35.99
CA CYS A 674 -31.23 11.54 36.36
C CYS A 674 -31.40 11.46 37.88
N LYS A 675 -32.65 11.57 38.34
CA LYS A 675 -33.00 11.64 39.78
C LYS A 675 -32.64 10.38 40.58
N ASP A 676 -32.61 9.22 39.93
CA ASP A 676 -32.25 7.94 40.54
C ASP A 676 -31.41 7.09 39.56
N PRO A 677 -30.07 7.21 39.60
CA PRO A 677 -29.18 6.40 38.77
C PRO A 677 -29.24 4.89 39.04
N SER A 678 -29.86 4.43 40.14
CA SER A 678 -30.05 2.99 40.39
C SER A 678 -31.11 2.35 39.47
N LYS A 679 -31.89 3.18 38.77
CA LYS A 679 -32.98 2.76 37.86
C LYS A 679 -32.65 2.85 36.38
N SER A 680 -31.46 3.33 36.02
CA SER A 680 -30.97 3.30 34.63
C SER A 680 -29.88 2.26 34.46
N ILE A 681 -29.84 1.60 33.30
CA ILE A 681 -28.71 0.73 32.93
C ILE A 681 -27.55 1.56 32.40
N SER A 682 -27.80 2.46 31.45
CA SER A 682 -26.77 3.35 30.91
C SER A 682 -26.61 4.64 31.71
N TRP A 683 -25.36 5.07 31.89
CA TRP A 683 -25.02 6.37 32.41
C TRP A 683 -25.13 7.44 31.32
N ASP A 684 -24.25 7.42 30.31
CA ASP A 684 -24.06 8.49 29.30
C ASP A 684 -24.29 8.02 27.84
N GLY A 685 -24.81 6.80 27.67
CA GLY A 685 -25.03 6.15 26.37
C GLY A 685 -23.90 5.23 25.91
N VAL A 686 -22.77 5.21 26.61
CA VAL A 686 -21.69 4.23 26.39
C VAL A 686 -21.43 3.42 27.66
N HIS A 687 -21.33 4.09 28.80
CA HIS A 687 -21.04 3.49 30.09
C HIS A 687 -22.30 3.03 30.82
N TYR A 688 -22.13 2.11 31.76
CA TYR A 688 -23.18 1.61 32.64
C TYR A 688 -23.21 2.40 33.95
N THR A 689 -24.37 2.48 34.61
CA THR A 689 -24.49 3.04 35.97
C THR A 689 -23.80 2.14 37.02
N GLN A 690 -23.61 2.63 38.25
CA GLN A 690 -23.06 1.80 39.33
C GLN A 690 -23.92 0.54 39.58
N ALA A 691 -25.25 0.65 39.55
CA ALA A 691 -26.16 -0.48 39.77
C ALA A 691 -26.02 -1.53 38.67
N ALA A 692 -25.98 -1.12 37.40
CA ALA A 692 -25.79 -2.01 36.27
C ALA A 692 -24.39 -2.66 36.25
N ASN A 693 -23.33 -1.92 36.60
CA ASN A 693 -21.99 -2.49 36.76
C ASN A 693 -21.92 -3.49 37.92
N GLN A 694 -22.59 -3.22 39.06
CA GLN A 694 -22.66 -4.14 40.18
C GLN A 694 -23.43 -5.42 39.81
N TRP A 695 -24.51 -5.31 39.03
CA TRP A 695 -25.22 -6.48 38.49
C TRP A 695 -24.31 -7.30 37.57
N VAL A 696 -23.60 -6.67 36.63
CA VAL A 696 -22.67 -7.37 35.71
C VAL A 696 -21.50 -8.01 36.46
N ALA A 697 -20.96 -7.34 37.47
CA ALA A 697 -19.90 -7.91 38.32
C ALA A 697 -20.41 -9.14 39.09
N ASN A 698 -21.59 -9.06 39.71
CA ASN A 698 -22.17 -10.18 40.46
C ASN A 698 -22.39 -11.43 39.60
N HIS A 699 -22.63 -11.31 38.29
CA HIS A 699 -22.85 -12.46 37.40
C HIS A 699 -21.55 -12.99 36.74
N THR A 700 -20.44 -12.24 36.82
CA THR A 700 -19.14 -12.65 36.25
C THR A 700 -18.14 -13.14 37.31
N LEU A 701 -18.20 -12.62 38.55
CA LEU A 701 -17.24 -12.95 39.62
C LEU A 701 -17.32 -14.39 40.15
N TYR A 702 -18.46 -15.08 39.98
CA TYR A 702 -18.71 -16.42 40.55
C TYR A 702 -18.62 -17.57 39.55
N GLY A 703 -17.94 -17.38 38.41
CA GLY A 703 -17.44 -18.45 37.55
C GLY A 703 -18.40 -19.02 36.49
N SER A 704 -19.72 -18.88 36.66
CA SER A 704 -20.73 -19.44 35.72
C SER A 704 -20.61 -18.91 34.28
N LEU A 705 -20.10 -17.69 34.09
CA LEU A 705 -19.86 -17.05 32.79
C LEU A 705 -18.37 -16.90 32.49
N THR A 706 -17.57 -17.87 32.96
CA THR A 706 -16.12 -17.93 32.71
C THR A 706 -15.70 -19.27 32.09
N ASP A 707 -14.56 -19.26 31.42
CA ASP A 707 -13.91 -20.44 30.85
C ASP A 707 -12.43 -20.41 31.27
N PRO A 708 -11.90 -21.40 32.03
CA PRO A 708 -12.66 -22.43 32.76
C PRO A 708 -13.65 -21.81 33.77
N PRO A 709 -14.69 -22.52 34.21
CA PRO A 709 -15.78 -21.97 35.02
C PRO A 709 -15.38 -21.80 36.50
N ILE A 710 -14.50 -20.83 36.78
CA ILE A 710 -13.90 -20.59 38.10
C ILE A 710 -14.19 -19.18 38.62
N PRO A 711 -14.56 -19.00 39.91
CA PRO A 711 -14.65 -17.69 40.55
C PRO A 711 -13.31 -16.93 40.53
N ILE A 712 -13.35 -15.59 40.51
CA ILE A 712 -12.15 -14.75 40.51
C ILE A 712 -11.20 -15.09 41.69
N THR A 713 -11.77 -15.46 42.84
CA THR A 713 -11.03 -15.80 44.07
C THR A 713 -10.26 -17.11 43.98
N GLN A 714 -10.47 -17.90 42.93
CA GLN A 714 -9.78 -19.16 42.64
C GLN A 714 -8.91 -19.07 41.38
N ALA A 715 -8.99 -17.97 40.62
CA ALA A 715 -8.28 -17.77 39.34
C ALA A 715 -6.75 -17.59 39.43
N SER A 716 -6.14 -17.97 40.55
CA SER A 716 -4.69 -17.99 40.79
C SER A 716 -4.20 -19.28 41.46
N PHE A 717 -5.05 -20.31 41.61
CA PHE A 717 -4.77 -21.47 42.48
C PHE A 717 -5.05 -22.86 41.84
N GLU A 718 -4.72 -23.05 40.56
CA GLU A 718 -4.58 -24.39 39.96
C GLU A 718 -3.25 -24.52 39.21
N ASN A 719 -2.17 -24.78 39.97
CA ASN A 719 -0.93 -25.37 39.46
C ASN A 719 -0.09 -25.90 40.66
N SER A 720 -0.40 -27.13 41.09
CA SER A 720 0.35 -27.90 42.09
C SER A 720 0.20 -29.40 41.82
#